data_AF-A0A9P7W0H9-F1
#
_entry.id   AF-A0A9P7W0H9-F1
#
_cell.length_a   1.000
_cell.length_b   1.000
_cell.length_c   1.000
_cell.angle_alpha   90.00
_cell.angle_beta   90.00
_cell.angle_gamma   90.00
#
_symmetry.space_group_name_H-M   'P 1'
#
loop_
_entity.id
_entity.type
_entity.pdbx_description
1 polymer ?
#
loop_
_entity_poly.entity_id
_entity_poly.type
_entity_poly.pdbx_seq_one_letter_code
_entity_poly.pdbx_strand_id
1 'polypeptide(L)'
;MSSSALQQPDPNYRRTSCDELLVASRNEESDHEVECILGRSVGEHDEELVPVAPVTRRKSTTAALRRRAFFIRTIALLCACCLSVGSHYASYVLGPLKSRISRELGTSHTEFSLLISAFSLNSTWTPLLGGVLASSLGTTFTSILATGIIFVGQVVLLIGDIIGSIRVMALGMFIFGLGVSPVAVVQETIIVRFFKSHGLGVSMAFGLIVGKGASFVSARTSYPLTEMFGPRAPFYAATTLAAMSVIVNLVYIAASRWLIDGAGAELEAADITEEARRRSITNITEAQALEKVAAKRRVHLREITKLGDVFWSYVGLNIFCGAIWSPFTHLAANIIENRYGMSEQDAANEASYLLAGSLFFYPVCGLIVDRLRHRPIVVQLLLLSSCLTLSAYGWLVLPPSWTQTARPAIAAFAVGHGFSPLLLVVLVPKIVSLKYVSTALGVHKSLEQTGSTIFQTLAGLALDTHKKGQHFVNKISQGNTAAVQYLLNIFFCLNILQLLSIVALAYLQRQKNAALHEQSSTSFSPEPSTDRGKVRGRDVSVHSSAREQETPLLETSESHRRYSSTGSRIKFHSDDVLTKGEIRRGEVFVTLSAGLIVFAMGAYKYVGELYKKKQSDILRFLFRVRCWEYRQLNVIHRASRPSRPDKARRLGYKAKQGYVVYRIRVRRGNRKKPVPKGATYGKPVRQGVNHLKFQRSLRSTAEERVGRRCGNLRVLNSYWVNQDGVYKYYEVILVDPSHKAIRRDPRINWIVDPVHKRREARGLTAIGKKNRGLGKGHRHNHAPQYSTWLKHNTLSLRRYRCWPGLTLDVSHRRLLTILMHHDLPFYIVSFLLLDPPSTLARPGHWFDLVFSPGSWYSSSDSPLERRYDSFDVNPNGSTFLWLLEDDYSGTSFFDYFGFYNGSDPTHGTVNYLNSSEAFSKGLAYVQEDGVVIMKGDNTTWLDDGVNRDSVRISSYAQYNTGLFILDLNQAPWGCGVWPAFWTLGSGTWPYTGEVDIIEGVHDNEHNQVAWHTGPGCYLNPNASFTGTVVQTSGVNNTDCDGNVNSNSGCGITEWSRASYGPYFDAQGGGIFAMKWDENGISVYSFYRAAIPGDIDDGSPNPSNWGVPVASLDPADCDPLEFFVNHSIIFGDWAGNSYATSGCPGSCSDRLQDPSNFVNASWSINSLKVYRKQMLNGQVSAAVPLSIPRGSLTLGLTYLLMLVGILTSF
;
A
#
# COMPACT_ATOMS: atom_id res chain seq x y z
N MET A 1 67.32 -11.96 44.39
CA MET A 1 67.10 -12.77 45.62
C MET A 1 65.77 -12.38 46.24
N SER A 2 65.13 -13.29 46.99
CA SER A 2 63.94 -13.09 47.86
C SER A 2 62.76 -12.26 47.30
N SER A 3 61.64 -12.87 46.89
CA SER A 3 60.60 -13.51 47.74
C SER A 3 59.85 -12.47 48.61
N SER A 4 58.59 -12.15 48.30
CA SER A 4 57.37 -12.77 48.88
C SER A 4 57.06 -12.29 50.31
N ALA A 5 55.81 -12.12 50.77
CA ALA A 5 54.53 -12.65 50.31
C ALA A 5 53.34 -11.86 50.91
N LEU A 6 52.14 -12.02 50.33
CA LEU A 6 50.79 -12.22 50.93
C LEU A 6 50.39 -11.46 52.25
N GLN A 7 49.15 -11.02 52.46
CA GLN A 7 47.88 -11.64 52.04
C GLN A 7 46.69 -10.66 51.96
N GLN A 8 45.65 -11.09 51.22
CA GLN A 8 44.38 -10.43 50.89
C GLN A 8 43.29 -10.66 51.99
N PRO A 9 42.15 -9.92 52.03
CA PRO A 9 41.05 -10.18 51.08
C PRO A 9 40.18 -8.99 50.56
N ASP A 10 39.54 -9.32 49.43
CA ASP A 10 38.43 -8.78 48.60
C ASP A 10 37.15 -8.24 49.34
N PRO A 11 36.08 -7.70 48.68
CA PRO A 11 35.91 -7.20 47.29
C PRO A 11 35.24 -5.81 47.09
N ASN A 12 35.66 -5.12 46.01
CA ASN A 12 34.90 -4.27 45.06
C ASN A 12 33.56 -3.54 45.44
N TYR A 13 33.53 -2.19 45.25
CA TYR A 13 32.58 -1.55 44.29
C TYR A 13 32.94 -0.12 43.80
N ARG A 14 33.31 -0.02 42.51
CA ARG A 14 33.16 1.09 41.51
C ARG A 14 33.77 2.51 41.65
N ARG A 15 34.71 2.73 40.70
CA ARG A 15 34.77 3.80 39.65
C ARG A 15 35.00 5.26 40.05
N THR A 16 36.27 5.66 39.93
CA THR A 16 36.72 6.97 39.41
C THR A 16 36.83 6.95 37.87
N SER A 17 36.84 8.14 37.26
CA SER A 17 37.29 8.39 35.89
C SER A 17 38.45 9.38 35.94
N CYS A 18 39.54 9.12 35.22
CA CYS A 18 40.71 9.99 35.19
C CYS A 18 40.64 10.94 33.98
N ASP A 19 40.82 12.24 34.25
CA ASP A 19 41.57 13.11 33.35
C ASP A 19 43.06 13.07 33.73
N GLU A 20 43.90 13.72 32.91
CA GLU A 20 45.35 13.85 33.03
C GLU A 20 46.19 12.58 32.79
N LEU A 21 46.77 12.48 31.59
CA LEU A 21 48.21 12.70 31.36
C LEU A 21 48.57 12.35 29.91
N LEU A 22 49.24 13.26 29.20
CA LEU A 22 50.50 12.99 28.49
C LEU A 22 51.02 14.25 27.78
N VAL A 23 52.06 14.84 28.38
CA VAL A 23 53.00 15.75 27.72
C VAL A 23 54.10 14.90 27.06
N ALA A 24 54.42 15.12 25.77
CA ALA A 24 55.76 14.87 25.22
C ALA A 24 55.97 15.49 23.82
N SER A 25 56.98 16.35 23.76
CA SER A 25 57.51 17.20 22.67
C SER A 25 58.18 16.54 21.45
N ARG A 26 58.48 17.39 20.46
CA ARG A 26 59.48 17.32 19.36
C ARG A 26 59.01 16.74 18.01
N ASN A 27 59.41 17.24 16.84
CA ASN A 27 60.16 18.45 16.39
C ASN A 27 59.81 18.70 14.88
N GLU A 28 60.32 19.68 14.11
CA GLU A 28 61.39 20.67 14.35
C GLU A 28 60.87 22.14 14.40
N GLU A 29 60.73 23.00 13.38
CA GLU A 29 61.04 23.03 11.93
C GLU A 29 61.12 24.54 11.51
N SER A 30 61.28 24.92 10.23
CA SER A 30 61.76 26.25 9.76
C SER A 30 60.92 26.85 8.58
N ASP A 31 60.92 28.14 8.21
CA ASP A 31 61.85 29.29 8.40
C ASP A 31 61.12 30.67 8.45
N HIS A 32 61.81 31.67 9.06
CA HIS A 32 61.87 33.15 8.88
C HIS A 32 60.67 33.99 8.30
N GLU A 33 60.41 35.26 8.66
CA GLU A 33 61.19 36.44 9.15
C GLU A 33 60.41 37.17 10.30
N VAL A 34 60.99 37.68 11.41
CA VAL A 34 61.72 38.98 11.61
C VAL A 34 60.79 40.21 11.36
N GLU A 35 60.56 41.20 12.25
CA GLU A 35 61.35 41.76 13.38
C GLU A 35 60.50 42.33 14.56
N CYS A 36 61.17 42.85 15.61
CA CYS A 36 60.66 43.32 16.91
C CYS A 36 59.91 44.69 16.88
N ILE A 37 59.23 45.15 17.95
CA ILE A 37 59.82 45.91 19.09
C ILE A 37 58.83 46.04 20.28
N LEU A 38 59.39 46.18 21.49
CA LEU A 38 58.87 46.64 22.82
C LEU A 38 57.53 47.45 22.81
N GLY A 39 56.66 47.46 23.83
CA GLY A 39 56.66 46.90 25.20
C GLY A 39 55.87 47.80 26.18
N ARG A 40 55.52 47.29 27.39
CA ARG A 40 55.02 48.00 28.62
C ARG A 40 53.51 48.28 28.81
N SER A 41 52.99 47.70 29.92
CA SER A 41 52.01 48.19 30.92
C SER A 41 50.71 48.96 30.59
N VAL A 42 49.61 48.42 31.14
CA VAL A 42 48.57 49.09 31.99
C VAL A 42 47.85 50.34 31.46
N GLY A 43 46.52 50.27 31.42
CA GLY A 43 45.63 51.45 31.42
C GLY A 43 44.23 51.12 30.92
N GLU A 44 43.22 51.37 31.76
CA GLU A 44 41.85 51.61 31.29
C GLU A 44 41.83 52.93 30.51
N HIS A 45 41.11 52.98 29.39
CA HIS A 45 40.05 53.97 29.17
C HIS A 45 39.30 53.75 27.84
N ASP A 46 38.12 54.34 27.79
CA ASP A 46 37.19 54.41 26.68
C ASP A 46 37.78 55.20 25.49
N GLU A 47 37.44 54.82 24.24
CA GLU A 47 37.13 55.79 23.19
C GLU A 47 36.50 55.16 21.92
N GLU A 48 35.48 55.87 21.41
CA GLU A 48 35.16 56.22 20.01
C GLU A 48 35.23 55.22 18.83
N LEU A 49 34.21 55.31 17.95
CA LEU A 49 34.15 54.57 16.69
C LEU A 49 34.96 55.27 15.58
N VAL A 50 35.92 54.56 14.98
CA VAL A 50 36.52 54.89 13.68
C VAL A 50 36.43 53.68 12.74
N PRO A 51 36.01 53.83 11.46
CA PRO A 51 35.71 52.69 10.60
C PRO A 51 36.95 52.04 9.99
N VAL A 52 37.14 50.75 10.21
CA VAL A 52 38.22 49.96 9.57
C VAL A 52 37.79 49.49 8.17
N ALA A 53 38.68 49.71 7.20
CA ALA A 53 38.48 49.43 5.77
C ALA A 53 38.31 47.93 5.43
N PRO A 54 37.65 47.58 4.31
CA PRO A 54 37.31 46.19 3.99
C PRO A 54 38.53 45.35 3.56
N VAL A 55 38.74 44.24 4.27
CA VAL A 55 39.75 43.22 3.91
C VAL A 55 39.40 42.57 2.56
N THR A 56 40.33 42.67 1.60
CA THR A 56 40.16 42.15 0.24
C THR A 56 40.27 40.61 0.20
N ARG A 57 39.12 39.94 0.10
CA ARG A 57 39.05 38.46 0.06
C ARG A 57 39.65 37.91 -1.25
N ARG A 58 40.84 37.29 -1.17
CA ARG A 58 41.52 36.62 -2.31
C ARG A 58 40.59 35.62 -3.02
N LYS A 59 40.43 35.78 -4.35
CA LYS A 59 39.65 34.88 -5.23
C LYS A 59 40.44 33.61 -5.61
N SER A 60 40.55 32.63 -4.72
CA SER A 60 41.16 31.33 -5.04
C SER A 60 40.18 30.37 -5.77
N THR A 61 40.08 30.52 -7.09
CA THR A 61 39.73 29.48 -8.09
C THR A 61 38.59 28.48 -7.76
N THR A 62 37.34 28.90 -7.97
CA THR A 62 36.14 28.03 -7.98
C THR A 62 36.25 26.81 -8.93
N ALA A 63 37.06 26.89 -9.98
CA ALA A 63 37.28 25.82 -10.95
C ALA A 63 38.09 24.61 -10.41
N ALA A 64 38.94 24.81 -9.39
CA ALA A 64 39.75 23.72 -8.81
C ALA A 64 38.87 22.80 -7.94
N LEU A 65 38.04 23.40 -7.09
CA LEU A 65 37.05 22.69 -6.27
C LEU A 65 36.05 21.90 -7.14
N ARG A 66 35.61 22.47 -8.26
CA ARG A 66 34.71 21.79 -9.21
C ARG A 66 35.35 20.57 -9.88
N ARG A 67 36.64 20.64 -10.23
CA ARG A 67 37.42 19.51 -10.76
C ARG A 67 37.61 18.40 -9.71
N ARG A 68 37.94 18.76 -8.47
CA ARG A 68 38.05 17.82 -7.33
C ARG A 68 36.73 17.08 -7.08
N ALA A 69 35.61 17.80 -6.99
CA ALA A 69 34.30 17.19 -6.77
C ALA A 69 33.86 16.27 -7.93
N PHE A 70 34.19 16.63 -9.19
CA PHE A 70 33.94 15.77 -10.35
C PHE A 70 34.73 14.46 -10.26
N PHE A 71 36.04 14.54 -10.02
CA PHE A 71 36.93 13.38 -9.87
C PHE A 71 36.45 12.40 -8.78
N ILE A 72 36.07 12.94 -7.61
CA ILE A 72 35.56 12.16 -6.48
C ILE A 72 34.24 11.45 -6.83
N ARG A 73 33.32 12.12 -7.55
CA ARG A 73 32.08 11.49 -8.04
C ARG A 73 32.37 10.40 -9.08
N THR A 74 33.35 10.58 -9.97
CA THR A 74 33.76 9.53 -10.92
C THR A 74 34.26 8.27 -10.21
N ILE A 75 35.06 8.41 -9.14
CA ILE A 75 35.51 7.26 -8.32
C ILE A 75 34.30 6.55 -7.68
N ALA A 76 33.38 7.31 -7.07
CA ALA A 76 32.16 6.73 -6.47
C ALA A 76 31.31 5.97 -7.52
N LEU A 77 31.19 6.48 -8.74
CA LEU A 77 30.49 5.81 -9.85
C LEU A 77 31.17 4.50 -10.25
N LEU A 78 32.50 4.50 -10.42
CA LEU A 78 33.26 3.29 -10.75
C LEU A 78 33.10 2.21 -9.68
N CYS A 79 33.22 2.57 -8.40
CA CYS A 79 32.97 1.67 -7.28
C CYS A 79 31.55 1.07 -7.36
N ALA A 80 30.52 1.90 -7.51
CA ALA A 80 29.13 1.45 -7.59
C ALA A 80 28.88 0.49 -8.76
N CYS A 81 29.47 0.73 -9.93
CA CYS A 81 29.35 -0.14 -11.09
C CYS A 81 30.00 -1.52 -10.87
N CYS A 82 31.16 -1.57 -10.20
CA CYS A 82 31.88 -2.81 -9.91
C CYS A 82 31.17 -3.71 -8.88
N LEU A 83 30.26 -3.18 -8.04
CA LEU A 83 29.53 -3.97 -7.04
C LEU A 83 28.66 -5.08 -7.67
N SER A 84 28.14 -4.87 -8.88
CA SER A 84 27.15 -5.77 -9.51
C SER A 84 27.70 -6.62 -10.66
N VAL A 85 28.95 -6.41 -11.10
CA VAL A 85 29.59 -7.19 -12.18
C VAL A 85 29.58 -8.69 -11.87
N GLY A 86 30.02 -9.10 -10.68
CA GLY A 86 30.09 -10.51 -10.29
C GLY A 86 28.71 -11.18 -10.27
N SER A 87 27.69 -10.50 -9.74
CA SER A 87 26.31 -11.01 -9.74
C SER A 87 25.69 -11.07 -11.13
N HIS A 88 25.93 -10.07 -11.98
CA HIS A 88 25.40 -10.04 -13.35
C HIS A 88 26.04 -11.05 -14.28
N TYR A 89 27.33 -11.35 -14.11
CA TYR A 89 27.98 -12.46 -14.83
C TYR A 89 27.39 -13.79 -14.35
N ALA A 90 27.50 -14.08 -13.05
CA ALA A 90 27.12 -15.37 -12.48
C ALA A 90 25.64 -15.75 -12.70
N SER A 91 24.73 -14.77 -12.72
CA SER A 91 23.29 -15.01 -12.98
C SER A 91 23.01 -15.59 -14.38
N TYR A 92 23.90 -15.39 -15.35
CA TYR A 92 23.71 -15.78 -16.76
C TYR A 92 24.62 -16.93 -17.22
N VAL A 93 25.49 -17.46 -16.36
CA VAL A 93 26.37 -18.61 -16.66
C VAL A 93 25.58 -19.90 -16.93
N LEU A 94 24.50 -20.15 -16.17
CA LEU A 94 23.75 -21.40 -16.26
C LEU A 94 22.96 -21.57 -17.57
N GLY A 95 22.58 -20.48 -18.24
CA GLY A 95 21.76 -20.52 -19.45
C GLY A 95 22.41 -21.30 -20.60
N PRO A 96 23.59 -20.84 -21.10
CA PRO A 96 24.34 -21.53 -22.16
C PRO A 96 24.78 -22.95 -21.78
N LEU A 97 24.97 -23.24 -20.49
CA LEU A 97 25.48 -24.53 -20.00
C LEU A 97 24.38 -25.60 -19.79
N LYS A 98 23.10 -25.28 -20.02
CA LYS A 98 21.95 -26.18 -19.82
C LYS A 98 22.12 -27.57 -20.45
N SER A 99 22.54 -27.64 -21.71
CA SER A 99 22.70 -28.91 -22.46
C SER A 99 23.86 -29.75 -21.92
N ARG A 100 25.00 -29.11 -21.62
CA ARG A 100 26.19 -29.68 -20.98
C ARG A 100 25.89 -30.25 -19.59
N ILE A 101 25.31 -29.44 -18.71
CA ILE A 101 24.90 -29.83 -17.34
C ILE A 101 23.96 -31.05 -17.39
N SER A 102 23.00 -31.06 -18.31
CA SER A 102 22.09 -32.20 -18.51
C SER A 102 22.80 -33.48 -18.98
N ARG A 103 23.90 -33.37 -19.73
CA ARG A 103 24.68 -34.50 -20.28
C ARG A 103 25.68 -35.06 -19.26
N GLU A 104 26.40 -34.19 -18.55
CA GLU A 104 27.51 -34.57 -17.67
C GLU A 104 27.04 -34.96 -16.27
N LEU A 105 26.07 -34.23 -15.70
CA LEU A 105 25.50 -34.54 -14.39
C LEU A 105 24.25 -35.44 -14.48
N GLY A 106 23.83 -35.82 -15.70
CA GLY A 106 22.66 -36.67 -15.94
C GLY A 106 21.33 -36.09 -15.44
N THR A 107 21.26 -34.76 -15.27
CA THR A 107 20.16 -34.09 -14.57
C THR A 107 18.90 -34.04 -15.42
N SER A 108 17.74 -34.28 -14.81
CA SER A 108 16.47 -34.06 -15.50
C SER A 108 16.22 -32.56 -15.75
N HIS A 109 15.47 -32.22 -16.81
CA HIS A 109 15.03 -30.83 -17.04
C HIS A 109 14.34 -30.23 -15.82
N THR A 110 13.63 -31.04 -15.02
CA THR A 110 12.99 -30.59 -13.77
C THR A 110 13.98 -30.24 -12.65
N GLU A 111 15.16 -30.86 -12.60
CA GLU A 111 16.21 -30.53 -11.63
C GLU A 111 16.98 -29.29 -12.07
N PHE A 112 17.21 -29.12 -13.38
CA PHE A 112 17.76 -27.89 -13.95
C PHE A 112 16.81 -26.68 -13.80
N SER A 113 15.50 -26.85 -14.04
CA SER A 113 14.53 -25.80 -13.74
C SER A 113 14.48 -25.46 -12.25
N LEU A 114 14.61 -26.45 -11.35
CA LEU A 114 14.67 -26.19 -9.90
C LEU A 114 15.92 -25.40 -9.50
N LEU A 115 17.06 -25.60 -10.17
CA LEU A 115 18.28 -24.80 -9.98
C LEU A 115 18.05 -23.32 -10.32
N ILE A 116 17.36 -23.03 -11.42
CA ILE A 116 16.99 -21.65 -11.82
C ILE A 116 15.91 -21.06 -10.91
N SER A 117 14.87 -21.84 -10.57
CA SER A 117 13.79 -21.38 -9.68
C SER A 117 14.26 -21.09 -8.24
N ALA A 118 15.35 -21.73 -7.78
CA ALA A 118 15.94 -21.45 -6.48
C ALA A 118 16.49 -20.01 -6.39
N PHE A 119 16.97 -19.47 -7.51
CA PHE A 119 17.40 -18.08 -7.63
C PHE A 119 16.21 -17.13 -7.79
N SER A 120 15.32 -17.37 -8.76
CA SER A 120 14.23 -16.43 -9.08
C SER A 120 13.20 -16.25 -7.96
N LEU A 121 13.04 -17.24 -7.07
CA LEU A 121 12.18 -17.15 -5.88
C LEU A 121 12.60 -16.02 -4.93
N ASN A 122 13.89 -15.72 -4.82
CA ASN A 122 14.37 -14.70 -3.90
C ASN A 122 14.21 -13.29 -4.47
N SER A 123 14.32 -13.15 -5.78
CA SER A 123 14.22 -11.85 -6.46
C SER A 123 12.83 -11.20 -6.38
N THR A 124 11.77 -11.91 -5.99
CA THR A 124 10.43 -11.30 -5.80
C THR A 124 10.31 -10.47 -4.52
N TRP A 125 11.05 -10.77 -3.46
CA TRP A 125 10.87 -10.15 -2.14
C TRP A 125 12.16 -9.53 -1.56
N THR A 126 13.33 -10.06 -1.93
CA THR A 126 14.62 -9.51 -1.46
C THR A 126 14.96 -8.10 -1.96
N PRO A 127 14.50 -7.59 -3.13
CA PRO A 127 14.73 -6.18 -3.46
C PRO A 127 14.07 -5.23 -2.45
N LEU A 128 12.86 -5.58 -1.98
CA LEU A 128 12.16 -4.81 -0.96
C LEU A 128 12.95 -4.81 0.36
N LEU A 129 13.42 -5.98 0.80
CA LEU A 129 14.32 -6.06 1.96
C LEU A 129 15.58 -5.21 1.77
N GLY A 130 16.20 -5.24 0.58
CA GLY A 130 17.38 -4.44 0.26
C GLY A 130 17.14 -2.93 0.36
N GLY A 131 16.00 -2.43 -0.12
CA GLY A 131 15.62 -1.02 0.00
C GLY A 131 15.35 -0.58 1.44
N VAL A 132 14.73 -1.46 2.24
CA VAL A 132 14.46 -1.22 3.67
C VAL A 132 15.74 -1.26 4.51
N LEU A 133 16.66 -2.18 4.23
CA LEU A 133 17.97 -2.21 4.86
C LEU A 133 18.80 -0.98 4.47
N ALA A 134 18.80 -0.58 3.20
CA ALA A 134 19.51 0.62 2.75
C ALA A 134 18.99 1.91 3.42
N SER A 135 17.67 2.07 3.55
CA SER A 135 17.08 3.24 4.23
C SER A 135 17.26 3.26 5.76
N SER A 136 17.39 2.10 6.41
CA SER A 136 17.50 2.00 7.89
C SER A 136 18.93 1.85 8.42
N LEU A 137 19.77 1.06 7.75
CA LEU A 137 21.16 0.75 8.15
C LEU A 137 22.20 1.44 7.25
N GLY A 138 21.76 2.15 6.22
CA GLY A 138 22.63 2.81 5.24
C GLY A 138 23.06 1.89 4.09
N THR A 139 23.45 2.52 2.99
CA THR A 139 23.97 1.84 1.79
C THR A 139 25.25 1.05 2.03
N THR A 140 26.13 1.50 2.93
CA THR A 140 27.43 0.86 3.25
C THR A 140 27.26 -0.51 3.92
N PHE A 141 26.50 -0.61 5.02
CA PHE A 141 26.27 -1.88 5.68
C PHE A 141 25.51 -2.87 4.78
N THR A 142 24.51 -2.36 4.06
CA THR A 142 23.68 -3.16 3.15
C THR A 142 24.50 -3.72 1.98
N SER A 143 25.47 -2.97 1.44
CA SER A 143 26.37 -3.47 0.39
C SER A 143 27.26 -4.62 0.88
N ILE A 144 27.82 -4.53 2.10
CA ILE A 144 28.66 -5.58 2.71
C ILE A 144 27.88 -6.89 2.80
N LEU A 145 26.69 -6.83 3.41
CA LEU A 145 25.85 -8.00 3.61
C LEU A 145 25.49 -8.66 2.26
N ALA A 146 25.08 -7.86 1.28
CA ALA A 146 24.62 -8.36 -0.01
C ALA A 146 25.77 -8.91 -0.88
N THR A 147 26.92 -8.24 -0.94
CA THR A 147 28.11 -8.73 -1.67
C THR A 147 28.73 -9.96 -1.02
N GLY A 148 28.78 -10.02 0.32
CA GLY A 148 29.22 -11.21 1.06
C GLY A 148 28.32 -12.42 0.82
N ILE A 149 26.99 -12.24 0.84
CA ILE A 149 26.02 -13.30 0.51
C ILE A 149 26.19 -13.81 -0.93
N ILE A 150 26.41 -12.91 -1.90
CA ILE A 150 26.71 -13.29 -3.30
C ILE A 150 27.95 -14.18 -3.37
N PHE A 151 29.06 -13.77 -2.74
CA PHE A 151 30.31 -14.53 -2.77
C PHE A 151 30.17 -15.90 -2.12
N VAL A 152 29.56 -15.98 -0.93
CA VAL A 152 29.28 -17.27 -0.25
C VAL A 152 28.37 -18.15 -1.11
N GLY A 153 27.35 -17.60 -1.77
CA GLY A 153 26.47 -18.32 -2.68
C GLY A 153 27.22 -18.91 -3.88
N GLN A 154 28.14 -18.15 -4.49
CA GLN A 154 28.98 -18.62 -5.60
C GLN A 154 30.00 -19.68 -5.17
N VAL A 155 30.64 -19.52 -4.01
CA VAL A 155 31.53 -20.56 -3.44
C VAL A 155 30.76 -21.87 -3.20
N VAL A 156 29.56 -21.81 -2.61
CA VAL A 156 28.70 -23.00 -2.42
C VAL A 156 28.26 -23.62 -3.75
N LEU A 157 28.00 -22.80 -4.77
CA LEU A 157 27.65 -23.27 -6.11
C LEU A 157 28.82 -23.99 -6.80
N LEU A 158 30.02 -23.42 -6.75
CA LEU A 158 31.26 -24.02 -7.25
C LEU A 158 31.59 -25.33 -6.53
N ILE A 159 31.44 -25.38 -5.20
CA ILE A 159 31.56 -26.63 -4.43
C ILE A 159 30.50 -27.65 -4.88
N GLY A 160 29.28 -27.21 -5.17
CA GLY A 160 28.21 -28.06 -5.68
C GLY A 160 28.50 -28.67 -7.05
N ASP A 161 29.13 -27.90 -7.95
CA ASP A 161 29.60 -28.37 -9.25
C ASP A 161 30.76 -29.37 -9.12
N ILE A 162 31.78 -29.05 -8.31
CA ILE A 162 32.92 -29.94 -8.04
C ILE A 162 32.47 -31.30 -7.48
N ILE A 163 31.50 -31.30 -6.57
CA ILE A 163 30.90 -32.52 -5.97
C ILE A 163 29.91 -33.22 -6.94
N GLY A 164 29.50 -32.57 -8.02
CA GLY A 164 28.50 -33.09 -8.96
C GLY A 164 27.08 -33.20 -8.38
N SER A 165 26.73 -32.31 -7.44
CA SER A 165 25.47 -32.37 -6.69
C SER A 165 24.58 -31.17 -6.96
N ILE A 166 23.61 -31.33 -7.87
CA ILE A 166 22.66 -30.27 -8.25
C ILE A 166 21.84 -29.71 -7.07
N ARG A 167 21.72 -30.44 -5.95
CA ARG A 167 21.09 -29.90 -4.73
C ARG A 167 21.96 -28.91 -3.97
N VAL A 168 23.28 -29.10 -4.00
CA VAL A 168 24.24 -28.14 -3.42
C VAL A 168 24.35 -26.94 -4.35
N MET A 169 24.36 -27.15 -5.68
CA MET A 169 24.25 -26.05 -6.65
C MET A 169 22.95 -25.23 -6.46
N ALA A 170 21.81 -25.90 -6.23
CA ALA A 170 20.54 -25.22 -5.96
C ALA A 170 20.53 -24.45 -4.63
N LEU A 171 21.22 -24.94 -3.59
CA LEU A 171 21.46 -24.19 -2.37
C LEU A 171 22.36 -22.97 -2.62
N GLY A 172 23.40 -23.12 -3.45
CA GLY A 172 24.26 -22.02 -3.91
C GLY A 172 23.47 -20.94 -4.66
N MET A 173 22.66 -21.32 -5.66
CA MET A 173 21.78 -20.39 -6.38
C MET A 173 20.76 -19.69 -5.47
N PHE A 174 20.23 -20.40 -4.45
CA PHE A 174 19.33 -19.80 -3.46
C PHE A 174 20.06 -18.73 -2.64
N ILE A 175 21.20 -19.08 -2.01
CA ILE A 175 21.99 -18.14 -1.19
C ILE A 175 22.44 -16.94 -2.05
N PHE A 176 22.97 -17.20 -3.24
CA PHE A 176 23.33 -16.17 -4.21
C PHE A 176 22.16 -15.22 -4.51
N GLY A 177 20.98 -15.76 -4.81
CA GLY A 177 19.77 -14.99 -5.06
C GLY A 177 19.31 -14.09 -3.90
N LEU A 178 19.70 -14.38 -2.65
CA LEU A 178 19.42 -13.50 -1.51
C LEU A 178 20.21 -12.18 -1.57
N GLY A 179 21.39 -12.15 -2.22
CA GLY A 179 22.25 -10.96 -2.29
C GLY A 179 22.16 -10.18 -3.62
N VAL A 180 21.89 -10.86 -4.74
CA VAL A 180 21.84 -10.24 -6.09
C VAL A 180 20.86 -9.07 -6.15
N SER A 181 19.64 -9.28 -5.67
CA SER A 181 18.58 -8.28 -5.74
C SER A 181 18.82 -7.08 -4.80
N PRO A 182 19.25 -7.25 -3.53
CA PRO A 182 19.70 -6.14 -2.70
C PRO A 182 20.88 -5.34 -3.26
N VAL A 183 21.91 -5.98 -3.84
CA VAL A 183 23.05 -5.25 -4.45
C VAL A 183 22.57 -4.29 -5.54
N ALA A 184 21.62 -4.70 -6.39
CA ALA A 184 21.08 -3.83 -7.44
C ALA A 184 20.39 -2.57 -6.88
N VAL A 185 19.61 -2.71 -5.79
CA VAL A 185 18.96 -1.56 -5.12
C VAL A 185 20.00 -0.63 -4.48
N VAL A 186 21.03 -1.18 -3.85
CA VAL A 186 22.10 -0.39 -3.22
C VAL A 186 22.94 0.35 -4.27
N GLN A 187 23.31 -0.29 -5.38
CA GLN A 187 24.03 0.34 -6.49
C GLN A 187 23.26 1.57 -7.02
N GLU A 188 21.97 1.40 -7.31
CA GLU A 188 21.14 2.48 -7.85
C GLU A 188 20.95 3.62 -6.84
N THR A 189 20.78 3.28 -5.54
CA THR A 189 20.70 4.27 -4.46
C THR A 189 21.98 5.10 -4.35
N ILE A 190 23.16 4.47 -4.43
CA ILE A 190 24.45 5.18 -4.43
C ILE A 190 24.52 6.14 -5.64
N ILE A 191 24.16 5.69 -6.85
CA ILE A 191 24.21 6.54 -8.05
C ILE A 191 23.26 7.74 -7.92
N VAL A 192 22.02 7.54 -7.43
CA VAL A 192 21.08 8.66 -7.19
C VAL A 192 21.67 9.66 -6.20
N ARG A 193 22.24 9.19 -5.08
CA ARG A 193 22.78 10.03 -4.01
C ARG A 193 23.93 10.92 -4.46
N PHE A 194 24.86 10.40 -5.28
CA PHE A 194 26.02 11.17 -5.76
C PHE A 194 25.73 12.06 -6.99
N PHE A 195 24.71 11.76 -7.80
CA PHE A 195 24.48 12.41 -9.10
C PHE A 195 23.13 13.14 -9.26
N LYS A 196 22.24 13.17 -8.25
CA LYS A 196 20.92 13.84 -8.30
C LYS A 196 20.88 15.18 -9.05
N SER A 197 21.82 16.09 -8.76
CA SER A 197 21.87 17.43 -9.34
C SER A 197 22.66 17.52 -10.66
N HIS A 198 23.54 16.56 -10.94
CA HIS A 198 24.54 16.62 -12.02
C HIS A 198 24.63 15.28 -12.75
N GLY A 199 24.10 15.17 -13.98
CA GLY A 199 24.32 13.99 -14.83
C GLY A 199 23.72 12.67 -14.32
N LEU A 200 22.51 12.69 -13.74
CA LEU A 200 21.88 11.51 -13.14
C LEU A 200 21.55 10.42 -14.17
N GLY A 201 21.01 10.81 -15.32
CA GLY A 201 20.62 9.89 -16.39
C GLY A 201 21.80 9.14 -16.99
N VAL A 202 22.88 9.86 -17.28
CA VAL A 202 24.14 9.30 -17.80
C VAL A 202 24.81 8.38 -16.78
N SER A 203 24.83 8.77 -15.50
CA SER A 203 25.45 7.98 -14.44
C SER A 203 24.67 6.68 -14.15
N MET A 204 23.34 6.76 -14.16
CA MET A 204 22.47 5.58 -14.05
C MET A 204 22.59 4.67 -15.28
N ALA A 205 22.69 5.25 -16.48
CA ALA A 205 22.97 4.49 -17.71
C ALA A 205 24.27 3.70 -17.58
N PHE A 206 25.37 4.32 -17.17
CA PHE A 206 26.66 3.64 -17.00
C PHE A 206 26.59 2.48 -16.00
N GLY A 207 25.91 2.68 -14.86
CA GLY A 207 25.66 1.62 -13.87
C GLY A 207 24.91 0.40 -14.43
N LEU A 208 23.88 0.62 -15.25
CA LEU A 208 23.10 -0.46 -15.86
C LEU A 208 23.82 -1.12 -17.06
N ILE A 209 24.62 -0.37 -17.83
CA ILE A 209 25.44 -0.90 -18.93
C ILE A 209 26.46 -1.90 -18.39
N VAL A 210 27.17 -1.57 -17.32
CA VAL A 210 28.20 -2.45 -16.75
C VAL A 210 27.58 -3.79 -16.30
N GLY A 211 26.41 -3.77 -15.65
CA GLY A 211 25.66 -4.97 -15.30
C GLY A 211 25.18 -5.77 -16.52
N LYS A 212 24.46 -5.14 -17.46
CA LYS A 212 23.97 -5.84 -18.68
C LYS A 212 25.12 -6.35 -19.56
N GLY A 213 26.23 -5.62 -19.61
CA GLY A 213 27.47 -6.01 -20.29
C GLY A 213 28.09 -7.26 -19.69
N ALA A 214 28.21 -7.34 -18.36
CA ALA A 214 28.67 -8.55 -17.68
C ALA A 214 27.76 -9.76 -17.99
N SER A 215 26.44 -9.57 -18.04
CA SER A 215 25.48 -10.62 -18.45
C SER A 215 25.64 -11.05 -19.93
N PHE A 216 25.85 -10.10 -20.85
CA PHE A 216 26.10 -10.39 -22.27
C PHE A 216 27.44 -11.12 -22.48
N VAL A 217 28.50 -10.66 -21.83
CA VAL A 217 29.81 -11.33 -21.83
C VAL A 217 29.70 -12.74 -21.25
N SER A 218 28.98 -12.93 -20.15
CA SER A 218 28.69 -14.28 -19.61
C SER A 218 28.00 -15.17 -20.64
N ALA A 219 26.92 -14.69 -21.27
CA ALA A 219 26.15 -15.46 -22.25
C ALA A 219 27.02 -15.91 -23.44
N ARG A 220 27.94 -15.04 -23.92
CA ARG A 220 28.82 -15.33 -25.06
C ARG A 220 30.07 -16.15 -24.68
N THR A 221 30.64 -15.95 -23.48
CA THR A 221 31.91 -16.58 -23.06
C THR A 221 31.73 -17.92 -22.34
N SER A 222 30.60 -18.17 -21.68
CA SER A 222 30.42 -19.38 -20.85
C SER A 222 30.65 -20.67 -21.64
N TYR A 223 30.11 -20.79 -22.85
CA TYR A 223 30.29 -22.00 -23.65
C TYR A 223 31.74 -22.17 -24.18
N PRO A 224 32.36 -21.19 -24.87
CA PRO A 224 33.76 -21.32 -25.32
C PRO A 224 34.77 -21.55 -24.19
N LEU A 225 34.59 -20.90 -23.03
CA LEU A 225 35.48 -21.05 -21.88
C LEU A 225 35.46 -22.49 -21.33
N THR A 226 34.32 -23.17 -21.45
CA THR A 226 34.11 -24.58 -21.07
C THR A 226 34.82 -25.55 -22.03
N GLU A 227 34.99 -25.17 -23.29
CA GLU A 227 35.70 -25.99 -24.29
C GLU A 227 37.22 -25.83 -24.20
N MET A 228 37.72 -24.60 -23.98
CA MET A 228 39.17 -24.34 -23.89
C MET A 228 39.79 -24.74 -22.54
N PHE A 229 39.12 -24.43 -21.42
CA PHE A 229 39.68 -24.61 -20.06
C PHE A 229 38.92 -25.67 -19.23
N GLY A 230 38.03 -26.42 -19.86
CA GLY A 230 37.30 -27.54 -19.27
C GLY A 230 36.02 -27.17 -18.51
N PRO A 231 35.24 -28.18 -18.06
CA PRO A 231 33.84 -28.02 -17.63
C PRO A 231 33.57 -26.96 -16.55
N ARG A 232 34.55 -26.71 -15.68
CA ARG A 232 34.39 -25.89 -14.46
C ARG A 232 34.81 -24.41 -14.65
N ALA A 233 35.45 -24.07 -15.77
CA ALA A 233 36.04 -22.75 -15.98
C ALA A 233 35.05 -21.57 -15.82
N PRO A 234 33.79 -21.63 -16.29
CA PRO A 234 32.83 -20.54 -16.09
C PRO A 234 32.46 -20.31 -14.63
N PHE A 235 32.46 -21.35 -13.79
CA PHE A 235 32.15 -21.23 -12.36
C PHE A 235 33.33 -20.64 -11.57
N TYR A 236 34.57 -20.93 -11.98
CA TYR A 236 35.74 -20.22 -11.45
C TYR A 236 35.70 -18.73 -11.83
N ALA A 237 35.42 -18.39 -13.10
CA ALA A 237 35.28 -17.01 -13.55
C ALA A 237 34.16 -16.25 -12.80
N ALA A 238 33.00 -16.88 -12.58
CA ALA A 238 31.92 -16.30 -11.79
C ALA A 238 32.33 -16.04 -10.32
N THR A 239 33.04 -16.99 -9.71
CA THR A 239 33.47 -16.89 -8.30
C THR A 239 34.57 -15.84 -8.09
N THR A 240 35.53 -15.72 -9.03
CA THR A 240 36.58 -14.69 -8.95
C THR A 240 36.03 -13.29 -9.18
N LEU A 241 35.10 -13.10 -10.12
CA LEU A 241 34.41 -11.82 -10.30
C LEU A 241 33.56 -11.44 -9.06
N ALA A 242 32.92 -12.41 -8.41
CA ALA A 242 32.22 -12.17 -7.14
C ALA A 242 33.18 -11.76 -6.00
N ALA A 243 34.36 -12.39 -5.89
CA ALA A 243 35.39 -11.99 -4.93
C ALA A 243 35.89 -10.56 -5.20
N MET A 244 36.11 -10.20 -6.46
CA MET A 244 36.50 -8.85 -6.87
C MET A 244 35.45 -7.81 -6.47
N SER A 245 34.15 -8.09 -6.63
CA SER A 245 33.09 -7.19 -6.17
C SER A 245 33.09 -6.98 -4.64
N VAL A 246 33.48 -7.99 -3.84
CA VAL A 246 33.68 -7.81 -2.38
C VAL A 246 34.89 -6.92 -2.09
N ILE A 247 36.02 -7.13 -2.77
CA ILE A 247 37.24 -6.31 -2.59
C ILE A 247 36.97 -4.84 -2.94
N VAL A 248 36.31 -4.56 -4.07
CA VAL A 248 35.94 -3.18 -4.45
C VAL A 248 34.97 -2.56 -3.45
N ASN A 249 34.07 -3.36 -2.86
CA ASN A 249 33.19 -2.86 -1.80
C ASN A 249 33.96 -2.47 -0.53
N LEU A 250 34.97 -3.24 -0.12
CA LEU A 250 35.85 -2.88 1.00
C LEU A 250 36.62 -1.58 0.73
N VAL A 251 37.10 -1.37 -0.50
CA VAL A 251 37.72 -0.11 -0.92
C VAL A 251 36.72 1.05 -0.88
N TYR A 252 35.49 0.84 -1.36
CA TYR A 252 34.41 1.84 -1.28
C TYR A 252 34.12 2.24 0.17
N ILE A 253 34.08 1.29 1.11
CA ILE A 253 33.85 1.55 2.54
C ILE A 253 35.01 2.35 3.14
N ALA A 254 36.26 1.95 2.87
CA ALA A 254 37.44 2.67 3.34
C ALA A 254 37.47 4.13 2.82
N ALA A 255 37.07 4.35 1.57
CA ALA A 255 36.97 5.67 0.96
C ALA A 255 35.66 6.42 1.26
N SER A 256 34.64 5.78 1.84
CA SER A 256 33.25 6.26 1.85
C SER A 256 33.09 7.66 2.45
N ARG A 257 33.72 7.95 3.59
CA ARG A 257 33.70 9.28 4.23
C ARG A 257 34.32 10.35 3.32
N TRP A 258 35.54 10.10 2.86
CA TRP A 258 36.25 10.98 1.92
C TRP A 258 35.47 11.23 0.61
N LEU A 259 34.76 10.21 0.11
CA LEU A 259 33.87 10.34 -1.05
C LEU A 259 32.65 11.22 -0.74
N ILE A 260 31.99 11.03 0.40
CA ILE A 260 30.80 11.80 0.81
C ILE A 260 31.17 13.27 1.05
N ASP A 261 32.19 13.51 1.88
CA ASP A 261 32.66 14.85 2.27
C ASP A 261 33.20 15.61 1.04
N GLY A 262 33.99 14.92 0.20
CA GLY A 262 34.59 15.51 -0.99
C GLY A 262 33.65 15.73 -2.18
N ALA A 263 32.49 15.04 -2.22
CA ALA A 263 31.48 15.21 -3.27
C ALA A 263 30.32 16.14 -2.86
N GLY A 264 30.19 16.47 -1.57
CA GLY A 264 29.05 17.20 -1.02
C GLY A 264 27.73 16.41 -1.14
N ALA A 265 27.78 15.10 -0.90
CA ALA A 265 26.61 14.23 -1.03
C ALA A 265 25.68 14.33 0.19
N GLU A 266 24.35 14.39 -0.02
CA GLU A 266 23.39 14.41 1.09
C GLU A 266 23.51 13.13 1.95
N LEU A 267 23.45 13.28 3.28
CA LEU A 267 23.59 12.17 4.24
C LEU A 267 22.26 11.42 4.48
N GLU A 268 22.33 10.09 4.58
CA GLU A 268 21.19 9.23 4.97
C GLU A 268 21.00 9.26 6.51
N ALA A 269 19.82 8.88 7.01
CA ALA A 269 19.52 8.90 8.45
C ALA A 269 20.49 8.06 9.29
N ALA A 270 20.97 6.94 8.75
CA ALA A 270 21.98 6.09 9.37
C ALA A 270 23.35 6.80 9.50
N ASP A 271 23.82 7.46 8.43
CA ASP A 271 25.08 8.20 8.43
C ASP A 271 25.04 9.39 9.41
N ILE A 272 23.91 10.10 9.48
CA ILE A 272 23.69 11.21 10.42
C ILE A 272 23.68 10.69 11.86
N THR A 273 23.13 9.50 12.11
CA THR A 273 23.14 8.86 13.45
C THR A 273 24.57 8.48 13.86
N GLU A 274 25.38 7.92 12.97
CA GLU A 274 26.79 7.59 13.25
C GLU A 274 27.65 8.85 13.44
N GLU A 275 27.37 9.93 12.71
CA GLU A 275 28.04 11.22 12.89
C GLU A 275 27.64 11.88 14.22
N ALA A 276 26.35 11.83 14.61
CA ALA A 276 25.88 12.26 15.93
C ALA A 276 26.59 11.49 17.06
N ARG A 277 26.70 10.17 16.93
CA ARG A 277 27.39 9.28 17.89
C ARG A 277 28.90 9.51 17.98
N ARG A 278 29.50 10.10 16.94
CA ARG A 278 30.91 10.51 16.94
C ARG A 278 31.08 11.87 17.61
N ARG A 279 30.22 12.84 17.25
CA ARG A 279 30.26 14.18 17.82
C ARG A 279 29.78 14.24 19.27
N SER A 280 29.00 13.27 19.76
CA SER A 280 28.63 13.21 21.18
C SER A 280 29.82 13.08 22.12
N ILE A 281 30.99 12.65 21.61
CA ILE A 281 32.25 12.56 22.36
C ILE A 281 32.93 13.94 22.50
N THR A 282 32.63 14.90 21.61
CA THR A 282 33.29 16.23 21.57
C THR A 282 32.34 17.40 21.82
N ASN A 283 31.13 17.40 21.25
CA ASN A 283 30.12 18.45 21.36
C ASN A 283 28.70 17.84 21.47
N ILE A 284 28.18 17.77 22.69
CA ILE A 284 26.87 17.17 23.01
C ILE A 284 25.70 17.92 22.32
N THR A 285 25.78 19.25 22.22
CA THR A 285 24.74 20.10 21.62
C THR A 285 24.57 19.87 20.11
N GLU A 286 25.68 19.78 19.36
CA GLU A 286 25.64 19.40 17.94
C GLU A 286 25.13 17.96 17.75
N ALA A 287 25.54 17.03 18.62
CA ALA A 287 25.10 15.64 18.56
C ALA A 287 23.59 15.51 18.74
N GLN A 288 23.00 16.21 19.71
CA GLN A 288 21.54 16.26 19.93
C GLN A 288 20.80 16.90 18.74
N ALA A 289 21.37 17.92 18.10
CA ALA A 289 20.79 18.52 16.90
C ALA A 289 20.82 17.54 15.71
N LEU A 290 21.95 16.86 15.49
CA LEU A 290 22.10 15.81 14.46
C LEU A 290 21.17 14.62 14.72
N GLU A 291 20.98 14.21 15.97
CA GLU A 291 20.05 13.13 16.34
C GLU A 291 18.58 13.49 16.04
N LYS A 292 18.16 14.73 16.34
CA LYS A 292 16.82 15.24 15.94
C LYS A 292 16.65 15.26 14.41
N VAL A 293 17.69 15.63 13.66
CA VAL A 293 17.68 15.58 12.18
C VAL A 293 17.65 14.14 11.65
N ALA A 294 18.38 13.22 12.29
CA ALA A 294 18.37 11.80 11.95
C ALA A 294 16.99 11.17 12.20
N ALA A 295 16.37 11.44 13.35
CA ALA A 295 15.02 10.99 13.69
C ALA A 295 14.00 11.42 12.64
N LYS A 296 14.03 12.69 12.21
CA LYS A 296 13.15 13.24 11.15
C LYS A 296 13.42 12.66 9.74
N ARG A 297 14.58 12.03 9.51
CA ARG A 297 14.95 11.37 8.24
C ARG A 297 14.77 9.85 8.25
N ARG A 298 14.41 9.21 9.38
CA ARG A 298 14.13 7.77 9.43
C ARG A 298 12.85 7.44 8.64
N VAL A 299 12.84 6.25 8.03
CA VAL A 299 11.73 5.77 7.20
C VAL A 299 10.96 4.69 7.95
N HIS A 300 9.67 4.90 8.20
CA HIS A 300 8.80 3.85 8.72
C HIS A 300 8.04 3.17 7.57
N LEU A 301 7.95 1.84 7.58
CA LEU A 301 7.25 1.09 6.53
C LEU A 301 5.78 1.51 6.34
N ARG A 302 5.12 1.99 7.40
CA ARG A 302 3.75 2.49 7.35
C ARG A 302 3.63 3.82 6.60
N GLU A 303 4.69 4.60 6.48
CA GLU A 303 4.69 5.87 5.72
C GLU A 303 4.71 5.64 4.20
N ILE A 304 5.02 4.43 3.73
CA ILE A 304 4.94 4.07 2.30
C ILE A 304 3.50 4.23 1.78
N THR A 305 2.47 4.02 2.63
CA THR A 305 1.06 4.25 2.23
C THR A 305 0.78 5.73 1.94
N LYS A 306 1.59 6.65 2.49
CA LYS A 306 1.56 8.10 2.26
C LYS A 306 2.41 8.51 1.05
N LEU A 307 2.53 7.66 0.04
CA LEU A 307 3.06 8.02 -1.28
C LEU A 307 1.87 8.23 -2.23
N GLY A 308 1.86 9.34 -2.98
CA GLY A 308 0.71 9.76 -3.78
C GLY A 308 0.43 8.90 -5.03
N ASP A 309 -0.72 9.12 -5.66
CA ASP A 309 -1.26 8.28 -6.75
C ASP A 309 -0.30 8.07 -7.93
N VAL A 310 0.53 9.06 -8.25
CA VAL A 310 1.58 8.97 -9.30
C VAL A 310 2.54 7.80 -9.04
N PHE A 311 2.92 7.58 -7.77
CA PHE A 311 3.80 6.47 -7.39
C PHE A 311 3.08 5.12 -7.52
N TRP A 312 1.82 5.00 -7.11
CA TRP A 312 1.07 3.75 -7.21
C TRP A 312 0.71 3.38 -8.66
N SER A 313 0.42 4.36 -9.51
CA SER A 313 0.28 4.18 -10.95
C SER A 313 1.58 3.66 -11.59
N TYR A 314 2.73 4.26 -11.23
CA TYR A 314 4.05 3.77 -11.63
C TYR A 314 4.35 2.35 -11.14
N VAL A 315 3.96 2.01 -9.90
CA VAL A 315 4.08 0.64 -9.38
C VAL A 315 3.23 -0.35 -10.17
N GLY A 316 2.00 0.01 -10.55
CA GLY A 316 1.14 -0.81 -11.41
C GLY A 316 1.76 -1.05 -12.79
N LEU A 317 2.34 -0.01 -13.41
CA LEU A 317 3.09 -0.11 -14.67
C LEU A 317 4.24 -1.13 -14.57
N ASN A 318 5.02 -1.12 -13.47
CA ASN A 318 6.14 -2.05 -13.29
C ASN A 318 5.72 -3.53 -13.31
N ILE A 319 4.52 -3.86 -12.81
CA ILE A 319 3.98 -5.23 -12.86
C ILE A 319 3.78 -5.68 -14.31
N PHE A 320 3.23 -4.80 -15.17
CA PHE A 320 3.08 -5.08 -16.61
C PHE A 320 4.42 -5.17 -17.33
N CYS A 321 5.34 -4.22 -17.08
CA CYS A 321 6.72 -4.27 -17.60
C CYS A 321 7.39 -5.63 -17.31
N GLY A 322 7.30 -6.07 -16.05
CA GLY A 322 7.82 -7.36 -15.60
C GLY A 322 7.13 -8.56 -16.27
N ALA A 323 5.80 -8.55 -16.38
CA ALA A 323 5.03 -9.61 -17.01
C ALA A 323 5.25 -9.74 -18.53
N ILE A 324 5.77 -8.70 -19.19
CA ILE A 324 5.96 -8.66 -20.64
C ILE A 324 7.42 -8.91 -21.01
N TRP A 325 8.36 -8.12 -20.46
CA TRP A 325 9.73 -8.07 -20.97
C TRP A 325 10.56 -9.32 -20.62
N SER A 326 10.69 -9.63 -19.33
CA SER A 326 11.51 -10.76 -18.87
C SER A 326 10.99 -12.11 -19.42
N PRO A 327 9.69 -12.45 -19.34
CA PRO A 327 9.19 -13.72 -19.88
C PRO A 327 9.40 -13.85 -21.40
N PHE A 328 9.21 -12.78 -22.17
CA PHE A 328 9.48 -12.81 -23.61
C PHE A 328 10.96 -13.07 -23.89
N THR A 329 11.89 -12.35 -23.24
CA THR A 329 13.34 -12.59 -23.45
C THR A 329 13.79 -14.02 -23.08
N HIS A 330 13.12 -14.68 -22.13
CA HIS A 330 13.39 -16.08 -21.80
C HIS A 330 12.74 -17.10 -22.75
N LEU A 331 11.65 -16.74 -23.43
CA LEU A 331 10.90 -17.62 -24.33
C LEU A 331 11.20 -17.39 -25.82
N ALA A 332 11.81 -16.26 -26.17
CA ALA A 332 12.02 -15.81 -27.55
C ALA A 332 12.71 -16.85 -28.43
N ALA A 333 13.80 -17.46 -27.97
CA ALA A 333 14.50 -18.51 -28.74
C ALA A 333 13.57 -19.68 -29.09
N ASN A 334 12.76 -20.15 -28.13
CA ASN A 334 11.81 -21.25 -28.34
C ASN A 334 10.63 -20.84 -29.24
N ILE A 335 10.17 -19.58 -29.15
CA ILE A 335 9.15 -19.01 -30.04
C ILE A 335 9.68 -18.95 -31.48
N ILE A 336 10.90 -18.44 -31.69
CA ILE A 336 11.53 -18.30 -33.01
C ILE A 336 11.78 -19.67 -33.65
N GLU A 337 12.40 -20.60 -32.90
CA GLU A 337 12.63 -22.00 -33.27
C GLU A 337 11.33 -22.66 -33.79
N ASN A 338 10.26 -22.64 -33.00
CA ASN A 338 9.01 -23.32 -33.32
C ASN A 338 8.15 -22.59 -34.37
N ARG A 339 8.35 -21.29 -34.59
CA ARG A 339 7.55 -20.48 -35.53
C ARG A 339 8.16 -20.40 -36.92
N TYR A 340 9.49 -20.34 -37.00
CA TYR A 340 10.24 -20.18 -38.26
C TYR A 340 11.06 -21.42 -38.66
N GLY A 341 11.04 -22.49 -37.86
CA GLY A 341 11.72 -23.76 -38.18
C GLY A 341 13.25 -23.67 -38.15
N MET A 342 13.79 -22.72 -37.37
CA MET A 342 15.23 -22.47 -37.25
C MET A 342 15.92 -23.50 -36.33
N SER A 343 17.23 -23.67 -36.46
CA SER A 343 18.00 -24.51 -35.54
C SER A 343 18.02 -23.91 -34.12
N GLU A 344 18.17 -24.76 -33.09
CA GLU A 344 18.26 -24.30 -31.68
C GLU A 344 19.41 -23.27 -31.50
N GLN A 345 20.51 -23.44 -32.22
CA GLN A 345 21.67 -22.54 -32.17
C GLN A 345 21.39 -21.20 -32.85
N ASP A 346 20.77 -21.20 -34.03
CA ASP A 346 20.45 -19.97 -34.76
C ASP A 346 19.35 -19.17 -34.07
N ALA A 347 18.33 -19.86 -33.55
CA ALA A 347 17.26 -19.24 -32.78
C ALA A 347 17.79 -18.63 -31.45
N ALA A 348 18.76 -19.27 -30.80
CA ALA A 348 19.44 -18.71 -29.62
C ALA A 348 20.32 -17.50 -29.98
N ASN A 349 21.03 -17.55 -31.11
CA ASN A 349 21.84 -16.43 -31.61
C ASN A 349 20.95 -15.21 -31.92
N GLU A 350 19.88 -15.39 -32.69
CA GLU A 350 18.93 -14.31 -33.02
C GLU A 350 18.23 -13.76 -31.76
N ALA A 351 17.84 -14.61 -30.82
CA ALA A 351 17.27 -14.17 -29.53
C ALA A 351 18.28 -13.39 -28.66
N SER A 352 19.59 -13.63 -28.81
CA SER A 352 20.62 -12.89 -28.04
C SER A 352 20.67 -11.40 -28.38
N TYR A 353 20.28 -11.00 -29.60
CA TYR A 353 20.22 -9.61 -30.02
C TYR A 353 19.19 -8.77 -29.23
N LEU A 354 18.16 -9.42 -28.63
CA LEU A 354 17.21 -8.77 -27.73
C LEU A 354 17.88 -8.14 -26.50
N LEU A 355 19.01 -8.69 -26.05
CA LEU A 355 19.78 -8.19 -24.92
C LEU A 355 20.76 -7.07 -25.34
N ALA A 356 21.29 -7.15 -26.56
CA ALA A 356 22.30 -6.24 -27.09
C ALA A 356 21.82 -4.78 -27.20
N GLY A 357 20.54 -4.55 -27.50
CA GLY A 357 19.96 -3.20 -27.60
C GLY A 357 20.21 -2.33 -26.37
N SER A 358 20.21 -2.93 -25.17
CA SER A 358 20.46 -2.19 -23.92
C SER A 358 21.86 -1.58 -23.80
N LEU A 359 22.87 -2.19 -24.43
CA LEU A 359 24.24 -1.67 -24.42
C LEU A 359 24.39 -0.37 -25.22
N PHE A 360 23.62 -0.23 -26.31
CA PHE A 360 23.69 0.93 -27.19
C PHE A 360 22.71 2.04 -26.80
N PHE A 361 21.51 1.71 -26.35
CA PHE A 361 20.47 2.72 -26.09
C PHE A 361 20.50 3.32 -24.67
N TYR A 362 21.11 2.68 -23.67
CA TYR A 362 21.29 3.29 -22.34
C TYR A 362 22.10 4.60 -22.36
N PRO A 363 23.29 4.70 -22.98
CA PRO A 363 24.04 5.98 -23.04
C PRO A 363 23.25 7.09 -23.72
N VAL A 364 22.63 6.77 -24.87
CA VAL A 364 21.85 7.72 -25.69
C VAL A 364 20.66 8.25 -24.89
N CYS A 365 19.89 7.36 -24.26
CA CYS A 365 18.76 7.72 -23.42
C CYS A 365 19.21 8.55 -22.19
N GLY A 366 20.28 8.15 -21.50
CA GLY A 366 20.83 8.89 -20.37
C GLY A 366 21.22 10.33 -20.73
N LEU A 367 21.90 10.52 -21.87
CA LEU A 367 22.28 11.84 -22.41
C LEU A 367 21.05 12.69 -22.77
N ILE A 368 20.02 12.09 -23.38
CA ILE A 368 18.77 12.79 -23.72
C ILE A 368 18.05 13.27 -22.45
N VAL A 369 17.92 12.41 -21.44
CA VAL A 369 17.24 12.73 -20.17
C VAL A 369 17.99 13.81 -19.38
N ASP A 370 19.32 13.82 -19.41
CA ASP A 370 20.12 14.85 -18.73
C ASP A 370 20.19 16.19 -19.47
N ARG A 371 20.06 16.21 -20.81
CA ARG A 371 19.99 17.46 -21.59
C ARG A 371 18.60 18.10 -21.57
N LEU A 372 17.53 17.32 -21.66
CA LEU A 372 16.15 17.82 -21.80
C LEU A 372 15.41 17.95 -20.45
N ARG A 373 16.08 18.52 -19.43
CA ARG A 373 15.59 18.54 -18.03
C ARG A 373 14.20 19.16 -17.82
N HIS A 374 13.81 20.11 -18.68
CA HIS A 374 12.59 20.93 -18.51
C HIS A 374 11.31 20.33 -19.15
N ARG A 375 11.36 19.14 -19.75
CA ARG A 375 10.20 18.50 -20.41
C ARG A 375 9.93 17.11 -19.82
N PRO A 376 8.70 16.57 -19.88
CA PRO A 376 8.35 15.22 -19.41
C PRO A 376 8.86 14.10 -20.36
N ILE A 377 10.12 14.23 -20.81
CA ILE A 377 10.77 13.37 -21.81
C ILE A 377 10.84 11.90 -21.39
N VAL A 378 10.98 11.63 -20.08
CA VAL A 378 11.04 10.26 -19.53
C VAL A 378 9.78 9.47 -19.87
N VAL A 379 8.60 10.10 -19.72
CA VAL A 379 7.30 9.46 -20.00
C VAL A 379 7.05 9.35 -21.50
N GLN A 380 7.48 10.35 -22.29
CA GLN A 380 7.42 10.30 -23.76
C GLN A 380 8.27 9.15 -24.33
N LEU A 381 9.46 8.91 -23.78
CA LEU A 381 10.30 7.78 -24.18
C LEU A 381 9.69 6.44 -23.72
N LEU A 382 9.07 6.36 -22.53
CA LEU A 382 8.33 5.16 -22.12
C LEU A 382 7.15 4.85 -23.06
N LEU A 383 6.41 5.85 -23.54
CA LEU A 383 5.38 5.67 -24.57
C LEU A 383 5.98 5.12 -25.87
N LEU A 384 7.07 5.72 -26.36
CA LEU A 384 7.79 5.24 -27.56
C LEU A 384 8.22 3.77 -27.41
N SER A 385 8.75 3.40 -26.24
CA SER A 385 9.10 2.01 -25.93
C SER A 385 7.90 1.08 -26.04
N SER A 386 6.77 1.44 -25.43
CA SER A 386 5.58 0.59 -25.45
C SER A 386 5.08 0.40 -26.87
N CYS A 387 5.04 1.46 -27.69
CA CYS A 387 4.69 1.37 -29.11
C CYS A 387 5.65 0.46 -29.91
N LEU A 388 6.96 0.51 -29.63
CA LEU A 388 7.96 -0.35 -30.28
C LEU A 388 7.86 -1.83 -29.83
N THR A 389 7.52 -2.08 -28.56
CA THR A 389 7.22 -3.46 -28.12
C THR A 389 5.89 -3.95 -28.68
N LEU A 390 4.89 -3.07 -28.86
CA LEU A 390 3.59 -3.41 -29.42
C LEU A 390 3.72 -3.79 -30.90
N SER A 391 4.54 -3.05 -31.67
CA SER A 391 4.80 -3.40 -33.07
C SER A 391 5.61 -4.69 -33.21
N ALA A 392 6.54 -4.98 -32.29
CA ALA A 392 7.23 -6.27 -32.23
C ALA A 392 6.27 -7.45 -31.99
N TYR A 393 5.36 -7.32 -31.02
CA TYR A 393 4.34 -8.34 -30.78
C TYR A 393 3.32 -8.43 -31.92
N GLY A 394 2.91 -7.31 -32.51
CA GLY A 394 2.04 -7.29 -33.69
C GLY A 394 2.65 -8.05 -34.86
N TRP A 395 3.94 -7.83 -35.15
CA TRP A 395 4.68 -8.60 -36.14
C TRP A 395 4.71 -10.10 -35.80
N LEU A 396 4.96 -10.46 -34.55
CA LEU A 396 4.95 -11.88 -34.13
C LEU A 396 3.53 -12.48 -34.03
N VAL A 397 2.46 -11.70 -34.03
CA VAL A 397 1.09 -12.20 -34.11
C VAL A 397 0.70 -12.52 -35.56
N LEU A 398 1.17 -11.74 -36.55
CA LEU A 398 0.86 -11.96 -37.98
C LEU A 398 1.36 -13.33 -38.49
N PRO A 399 0.66 -14.00 -39.42
CA PRO A 399 1.02 -15.33 -39.92
C PRO A 399 2.49 -15.48 -40.36
N PRO A 400 3.14 -16.63 -40.11
CA PRO A 400 4.52 -16.86 -40.55
C PRO A 400 4.74 -16.71 -42.05
N SER A 401 3.72 -17.01 -42.87
CA SER A 401 3.73 -16.84 -44.33
C SER A 401 3.94 -15.40 -44.79
N TRP A 402 3.45 -14.42 -44.03
CA TRP A 402 3.60 -12.99 -44.33
C TRP A 402 4.91 -12.42 -43.77
N THR A 403 5.30 -12.87 -42.58
CA THR A 403 6.44 -12.28 -41.86
C THR A 403 7.79 -12.81 -42.33
N GLN A 404 7.87 -14.09 -42.71
CA GLN A 404 9.03 -14.84 -43.21
C GLN A 404 10.28 -14.91 -42.30
N THR A 405 10.55 -13.87 -41.50
CA THR A 405 11.66 -13.79 -40.54
C THR A 405 11.22 -13.09 -39.24
N ALA A 406 11.91 -13.41 -38.14
CA ALA A 406 11.69 -12.78 -36.84
C ALA A 406 12.41 -11.43 -36.66
N ARG A 407 13.35 -11.08 -37.56
CA ARG A 407 14.30 -9.97 -37.39
C ARG A 407 13.65 -8.59 -37.15
N PRO A 408 12.57 -8.18 -37.86
CA PRO A 408 11.92 -6.90 -37.60
C PRO A 408 11.35 -6.79 -36.18
N ALA A 409 10.75 -7.88 -35.67
CA ALA A 409 10.25 -7.93 -34.29
C ALA A 409 11.38 -7.91 -33.26
N ILE A 410 12.47 -8.64 -33.52
CA ILE A 410 13.65 -8.65 -32.65
C ILE A 410 14.26 -7.25 -32.57
N ALA A 411 14.41 -6.56 -33.71
CA ALA A 411 14.92 -5.19 -33.75
C ALA A 411 13.98 -4.20 -33.02
N ALA A 412 12.68 -4.22 -33.32
CA ALA A 412 11.71 -3.34 -32.66
C ALA A 412 11.66 -3.56 -31.14
N PHE A 413 11.68 -4.83 -30.68
CA PHE A 413 11.75 -5.13 -29.26
C PHE A 413 13.10 -4.71 -28.65
N ALA A 414 14.23 -4.98 -29.31
CA ALA A 414 15.56 -4.63 -28.81
C ALA A 414 15.76 -3.12 -28.67
N VAL A 415 15.19 -2.32 -29.58
CA VAL A 415 15.16 -0.84 -29.45
C VAL A 415 14.22 -0.43 -28.32
N GLY A 416 12.96 -0.90 -28.35
CA GLY A 416 11.92 -0.52 -27.40
C GLY A 416 12.25 -0.89 -25.95
N HIS A 417 12.59 -2.14 -25.66
CA HIS A 417 13.06 -2.58 -24.35
C HIS A 417 14.48 -2.06 -24.03
N GLY A 418 15.28 -1.74 -25.04
CA GLY A 418 16.69 -1.37 -24.91
C GLY A 418 16.94 -0.22 -23.94
N PHE A 419 16.10 0.81 -23.93
CA PHE A 419 16.29 1.98 -23.04
C PHE A 419 15.32 2.04 -21.84
N SER A 420 14.30 1.19 -21.77
CA SER A 420 13.19 1.38 -20.82
C SER A 420 13.46 1.01 -19.36
N PRO A 421 14.23 -0.05 -19.02
CA PRO A 421 14.61 -0.29 -17.64
C PRO A 421 15.35 0.89 -17.01
N LEU A 422 16.18 1.61 -17.78
CA LEU A 422 16.84 2.85 -17.34
C LEU A 422 15.81 3.96 -17.04
N LEU A 423 14.80 4.13 -17.90
CA LEU A 423 13.75 5.13 -17.69
C LEU A 423 12.95 4.87 -16.41
N LEU A 424 12.60 3.61 -16.12
CA LEU A 424 11.88 3.25 -14.90
C LEU A 424 12.67 3.59 -13.63
N VAL A 425 13.98 3.33 -13.61
CA VAL A 425 14.86 3.63 -12.46
C VAL A 425 15.11 5.14 -12.32
N VAL A 426 15.32 5.86 -13.42
CA VAL A 426 15.53 7.33 -13.42
C VAL A 426 14.24 8.10 -13.09
N LEU A 427 13.07 7.49 -13.24
CA LEU A 427 11.78 8.10 -12.86
C LEU A 427 11.59 8.15 -11.33
N VAL A 428 12.03 7.13 -10.58
CA VAL A 428 11.85 7.05 -9.11
C VAL A 428 12.26 8.33 -8.36
N PRO A 429 13.50 8.85 -8.48
CA PRO A 429 13.91 10.06 -7.76
C PRO A 429 13.27 11.37 -8.29
N LYS A 430 12.41 11.30 -9.31
CA LYS A 430 11.57 12.42 -9.77
C LYS A 430 10.14 12.35 -9.22
N ILE A 431 9.67 11.19 -8.77
CA ILE A 431 8.30 10.97 -8.27
C ILE A 431 8.22 10.83 -6.74
N VAL A 432 9.30 10.41 -6.06
CA VAL A 432 9.37 10.32 -4.59
C VAL A 432 10.47 11.20 -4.00
N SER A 433 10.25 11.65 -2.76
CA SER A 433 11.25 12.40 -1.99
C SER A 433 12.45 11.52 -1.61
N LEU A 434 13.63 12.13 -1.46
CA LEU A 434 14.90 11.41 -1.26
C LEU A 434 14.87 10.40 -0.11
N LYS A 435 14.17 10.71 1.00
CA LYS A 435 14.01 9.81 2.15
C LYS A 435 13.48 8.42 1.75
N TYR A 436 12.62 8.33 0.73
CA TYR A 436 11.97 7.07 0.34
C TYR A 436 12.57 6.42 -0.91
N VAL A 437 13.61 6.97 -1.55
CA VAL A 437 14.12 6.49 -2.85
C VAL A 437 14.59 5.02 -2.82
N SER A 438 15.38 4.62 -1.82
CA SER A 438 15.90 3.24 -1.73
C SER A 438 14.78 2.22 -1.51
N THR A 439 13.83 2.54 -0.64
CA THR A 439 12.61 1.74 -0.40
C THR A 439 11.73 1.67 -1.66
N ALA A 440 11.55 2.78 -2.38
CA ALA A 440 10.79 2.83 -3.63
C ALA A 440 11.43 2.00 -4.76
N LEU A 441 12.76 2.05 -4.90
CA LEU A 441 13.51 1.16 -5.82
C LEU A 441 13.36 -0.32 -5.43
N GLY A 442 13.32 -0.62 -4.13
CA GLY A 442 13.02 -1.96 -3.62
C GLY A 442 11.62 -2.45 -3.98
N VAL A 443 10.60 -1.60 -3.82
CA VAL A 443 9.20 -1.88 -4.22
C VAL A 443 9.09 -2.09 -5.73
N HIS A 444 9.68 -1.22 -6.55
CA HIS A 444 9.73 -1.34 -8.02
C HIS A 444 10.26 -2.72 -8.42
N LYS A 445 11.50 -3.06 -8.05
CA LYS A 445 12.12 -4.32 -8.48
C LYS A 445 11.38 -5.56 -7.98
N SER A 446 10.84 -5.51 -6.75
CA SER A 446 10.04 -6.58 -6.16
C SER A 446 8.78 -6.89 -6.98
N LEU A 447 8.06 -5.84 -7.42
CA LEU A 447 6.80 -5.99 -8.15
C LEU A 447 7.01 -6.27 -9.65
N GLU A 448 8.05 -5.70 -10.27
CA GLU A 448 8.50 -6.10 -11.61
C GLU A 448 8.83 -7.61 -11.66
N GLN A 449 9.63 -8.09 -10.71
CA GLN A 449 10.00 -9.50 -10.65
C GLN A 449 8.80 -10.41 -10.28
N THR A 450 7.86 -9.92 -9.49
CA THR A 450 6.61 -10.62 -9.18
C THR A 450 5.75 -10.79 -10.44
N GLY A 451 5.58 -9.72 -11.23
CA GLY A 451 4.90 -9.77 -12.54
C GLY A 451 5.56 -10.76 -13.50
N SER A 452 6.90 -10.71 -13.62
CA SER A 452 7.67 -11.68 -14.41
C SER A 452 7.45 -13.12 -13.94
N THR A 453 7.56 -13.40 -12.65
CA THR A 453 7.45 -14.75 -12.10
C THR A 453 6.05 -15.35 -12.28
N ILE A 454 5.01 -14.54 -12.09
CA ILE A 454 3.62 -14.93 -12.36
C ILE A 454 3.46 -15.27 -13.84
N PHE A 455 3.88 -14.37 -14.74
CA PHE A 455 3.67 -14.58 -16.17
C PHE A 455 4.52 -15.71 -16.76
N GLN A 456 5.79 -15.88 -16.36
CA GLN A 456 6.61 -17.04 -16.72
C GLN A 456 5.91 -18.36 -16.34
N THR A 457 5.28 -18.40 -15.16
CA THR A 457 4.54 -19.58 -14.69
C THR A 457 3.29 -19.82 -15.54
N LEU A 458 2.53 -18.78 -15.87
CA LEU A 458 1.33 -18.88 -16.73
C LEU A 458 1.67 -19.26 -18.17
N ALA A 459 2.69 -18.65 -18.77
CA ALA A 459 3.18 -18.98 -20.10
C ALA A 459 3.65 -20.44 -20.20
N GLY A 460 4.39 -20.93 -19.21
CA GLY A 460 4.78 -22.34 -19.13
C GLY A 460 3.58 -23.28 -19.05
N LEU A 461 2.57 -22.94 -18.25
CA LEU A 461 1.33 -23.72 -18.15
C LEU A 461 0.50 -23.71 -19.44
N ALA A 462 0.46 -22.60 -20.17
CA ALA A 462 -0.22 -22.51 -21.47
C ALA A 462 0.43 -23.43 -22.51
N LEU A 463 1.77 -23.36 -22.65
CA LEU A 463 2.55 -24.21 -23.55
C LEU A 463 2.44 -25.71 -23.20
N ASP A 464 2.31 -26.08 -21.92
CA ASP A 464 2.12 -27.47 -21.48
C ASP A 464 0.66 -27.98 -21.61
N THR A 465 -0.31 -27.10 -21.80
CA THR A 465 -1.72 -27.49 -21.87
C THR A 465 -2.10 -28.04 -23.24
N HIS A 466 -1.60 -27.44 -24.31
CA HIS A 466 -1.86 -27.90 -25.69
C HIS A 466 -1.19 -29.24 -26.06
N LYS A 467 -0.13 -29.67 -25.35
CA LYS A 467 0.48 -31.02 -25.49
C LYS A 467 -0.42 -32.19 -25.04
N LYS A 468 -1.73 -31.98 -24.86
CA LYS A 468 -2.71 -33.02 -24.48
C LYS A 468 -3.73 -33.36 -25.57
N GLY A 469 -3.84 -32.56 -26.63
CA GLY A 469 -4.55 -32.95 -27.85
C GLY A 469 -3.66 -33.82 -28.73
N GLN A 470 -4.28 -34.78 -29.44
CA GLN A 470 -3.66 -35.65 -30.45
C GLN A 470 -2.43 -36.47 -30.02
N HIS A 471 -2.69 -37.75 -29.71
CA HIS A 471 -1.66 -38.79 -29.73
C HIS A 471 -2.15 -39.98 -30.58
N PHE A 472 -2.59 -39.70 -31.82
CA PHE A 472 -2.94 -40.72 -32.81
C PHE A 472 -2.73 -40.21 -34.25
N VAL A 473 -1.88 -40.93 -35.01
CA VAL A 473 -1.52 -40.76 -36.43
C VAL A 473 -0.65 -39.54 -36.80
N ASN A 474 0.30 -39.78 -37.70
CA ASN A 474 1.42 -38.90 -38.06
C ASN A 474 1.02 -37.76 -39.03
N LYS A 475 1.38 -36.51 -38.69
CA LYS A 475 2.16 -35.65 -39.59
C LYS A 475 2.95 -34.60 -38.79
N ILE A 476 4.04 -34.14 -39.38
CA ILE A 476 5.09 -33.34 -38.74
C ILE A 476 4.69 -31.84 -38.66
N SER A 477 5.07 -31.18 -37.55
CA SER A 477 5.20 -29.71 -37.41
C SER A 477 3.96 -28.78 -37.32
N GLN A 478 2.74 -29.23 -37.02
CA GLN A 478 1.57 -28.32 -36.89
C GLN A 478 0.94 -28.18 -35.47
N GLY A 479 1.32 -29.01 -34.50
CA GLY A 479 0.69 -28.99 -33.16
C GLY A 479 1.21 -27.93 -32.17
N ASN A 480 2.40 -27.36 -32.39
CA ASN A 480 3.06 -26.47 -31.42
C ASN A 480 2.81 -24.98 -31.72
N THR A 481 2.48 -24.64 -32.97
CA THR A 481 2.26 -23.26 -33.43
C THR A 481 1.02 -22.61 -32.81
N ALA A 482 -0.09 -23.33 -32.64
CA ALA A 482 -1.31 -22.78 -32.03
C ALA A 482 -1.11 -22.33 -30.57
N ALA A 483 -0.33 -23.09 -29.79
CA ALA A 483 -0.01 -22.74 -28.39
C ALA A 483 0.90 -21.51 -28.31
N VAL A 484 1.89 -21.42 -29.20
CA VAL A 484 2.77 -20.25 -29.35
C VAL A 484 1.98 -19.03 -29.81
N GLN A 485 1.03 -19.18 -30.74
CA GLN A 485 0.17 -18.10 -31.21
C GLN A 485 -0.75 -17.56 -30.09
N TYR A 486 -1.37 -18.44 -29.30
CA TYR A 486 -2.16 -18.03 -28.13
C TYR A 486 -1.33 -17.24 -27.10
N LEU A 487 -0.09 -17.70 -26.84
CA LEU A 487 0.84 -16.99 -25.96
C LEU A 487 1.24 -15.60 -26.51
N LEU A 488 1.45 -15.48 -27.83
CA LEU A 488 1.77 -14.21 -28.49
C LEU A 488 0.59 -13.23 -28.48
N ASN A 489 -0.64 -13.73 -28.65
CA ASN A 489 -1.85 -12.93 -28.49
C ASN A 489 -1.96 -12.38 -27.05
N ILE A 490 -1.62 -13.17 -26.02
CA ILE A 490 -1.59 -12.69 -24.63
C ILE A 490 -0.52 -11.60 -24.43
N PHE A 491 0.71 -11.78 -24.97
CA PHE A 491 1.75 -10.75 -24.91
C PHE A 491 1.28 -9.43 -25.56
N PHE A 492 0.61 -9.52 -26.71
CA PHE A 492 0.06 -8.35 -27.41
C PHE A 492 -1.02 -7.64 -26.57
N CYS A 493 -2.00 -8.38 -26.03
CA CYS A 493 -3.04 -7.80 -25.17
C CYS A 493 -2.48 -7.17 -23.89
N LEU A 494 -1.50 -7.80 -23.23
CA LEU A 494 -0.83 -7.21 -22.06
C LEU A 494 -0.07 -5.94 -22.41
N ASN A 495 0.53 -5.85 -23.60
CA ASN A 495 1.25 -4.66 -24.04
C ASN A 495 0.31 -3.48 -24.37
N ILE A 496 -0.93 -3.74 -24.78
CA ILE A 496 -1.98 -2.71 -24.86
C ILE A 496 -2.30 -2.17 -23.45
N LEU A 497 -2.47 -3.05 -22.45
CA LEU A 497 -2.70 -2.63 -21.06
C LEU A 497 -1.50 -1.86 -20.48
N GLN A 498 -0.27 -2.25 -20.85
CA GLN A 498 0.95 -1.50 -20.52
C GLN A 498 0.91 -0.08 -21.11
N LEU A 499 0.57 0.06 -22.39
CA LEU A 499 0.46 1.36 -23.07
C LEU A 499 -0.58 2.26 -22.39
N LEU A 500 -1.78 1.73 -22.10
CA LEU A 500 -2.83 2.46 -21.36
C LEU A 500 -2.36 2.89 -19.96
N SER A 501 -1.60 2.05 -19.27
CA SER A 501 -1.02 2.38 -17.95
C SER A 501 -0.01 3.52 -18.03
N ILE A 502 0.80 3.60 -19.09
CA ILE A 502 1.75 4.71 -19.31
C ILE A 502 0.99 6.00 -19.64
N VAL A 503 -0.11 5.92 -20.42
CA VAL A 503 -0.98 7.09 -20.69
C VAL A 503 -1.63 7.61 -19.41
N ALA A 504 -2.11 6.73 -18.53
CA ALA A 504 -2.65 7.11 -17.22
C ALA A 504 -1.59 7.78 -16.33
N LEU A 505 -0.36 7.24 -16.28
CA LEU A 505 0.76 7.86 -15.58
C LEU A 505 1.12 9.23 -16.16
N ALA A 506 1.08 9.39 -17.49
CA ALA A 506 1.31 10.66 -18.16
C ALA A 506 0.24 11.71 -17.83
N TYR A 507 -1.03 11.30 -17.71
CA TYR A 507 -2.14 12.16 -17.31
C TYR A 507 -1.97 12.64 -15.87
N LEU A 508 -1.77 11.72 -14.91
CA LEU A 508 -1.58 12.06 -13.49
C LEU A 508 -0.36 12.96 -13.27
N GLN A 509 0.75 12.71 -13.97
CA GLN A 509 1.93 13.58 -13.88
C GLN A 509 1.68 14.99 -14.43
N ARG A 510 0.89 15.12 -15.51
CA ARG A 510 0.50 16.45 -16.04
C ARG A 510 -0.38 17.19 -15.05
N GLN A 511 -1.37 16.53 -14.45
CA GLN A 511 -2.26 17.10 -13.45
C GLN A 511 -1.47 17.59 -12.23
N LYS A 512 -0.56 16.76 -11.69
CA LYS A 512 0.31 17.17 -10.57
C LYS A 512 1.22 18.34 -10.94
N ASN A 513 1.82 18.34 -12.14
CA ASN A 513 2.68 19.44 -12.57
C ASN A 513 1.89 20.75 -12.78
N ALA A 514 0.62 20.68 -13.22
CA ALA A 514 -0.23 21.86 -13.37
C ALA A 514 -0.55 22.50 -12.01
N ALA A 515 -0.99 21.71 -11.02
CA ALA A 515 -1.25 22.18 -9.66
C ALA A 515 -0.01 22.81 -8.99
N LEU A 516 1.18 22.22 -9.20
CA LEU A 516 2.44 22.78 -8.71
C LEU A 516 2.82 24.11 -9.40
N HIS A 517 2.48 24.28 -10.68
CA HIS A 517 2.67 25.55 -11.37
C HIS A 517 1.73 26.63 -10.83
N GLU A 518 0.46 26.29 -10.62
CA GLU A 518 -0.58 27.18 -10.09
C GLU A 518 -0.24 27.70 -8.68
N GLN A 519 0.23 26.81 -7.79
CA GLN A 519 0.78 27.18 -6.48
C GLN A 519 2.07 28.02 -6.56
N SER A 520 2.85 27.90 -7.63
CA SER A 520 4.06 28.71 -7.80
C SER A 520 3.74 30.15 -8.27
N SER A 521 2.73 30.31 -9.13
CA SER A 521 2.30 31.61 -9.65
C SER A 521 1.64 32.50 -8.59
N THR A 522 0.92 31.93 -7.63
CA THR A 522 0.33 32.69 -6.50
C THR A 522 1.36 33.18 -5.48
N SER A 523 2.62 32.74 -5.58
CA SER A 523 3.71 33.13 -4.66
C SER A 523 4.63 34.25 -5.17
N PHE A 524 4.31 34.86 -6.32
CA PHE A 524 5.15 35.87 -6.99
C PHE A 524 4.33 37.04 -7.55
N SER A 525 3.84 37.91 -6.66
CA SER A 525 3.46 39.28 -7.05
C SER A 525 4.72 40.16 -7.10
N PRO A 526 5.02 40.86 -8.20
CA PRO A 526 6.13 41.83 -8.25
C PRO A 526 5.73 43.13 -7.53
N GLU A 527 6.66 43.72 -6.77
CA GLU A 527 6.51 45.10 -6.31
C GLU A 527 6.56 46.08 -7.51
N PRO A 528 5.71 47.12 -7.54
CA PRO A 528 5.75 48.12 -8.60
C PRO A 528 6.87 49.14 -8.36
N SER A 529 7.92 49.08 -9.18
CA SER A 529 8.98 50.09 -9.21
C SER A 529 8.51 51.39 -9.86
N THR A 530 8.79 52.52 -9.22
CA THR A 530 8.48 53.88 -9.69
C THR A 530 9.33 54.34 -10.88
N ASP A 531 8.68 54.98 -11.87
CA ASP A 531 8.89 56.40 -12.28
C ASP A 531 8.82 56.67 -13.81
N ARG A 532 8.37 57.90 -14.16
CA ARG A 532 8.41 58.63 -15.45
C ARG A 532 7.58 58.15 -16.63
N GLY A 533 6.59 58.96 -17.06
CA GLY A 533 5.86 58.67 -18.31
C GLY A 533 5.14 59.75 -19.14
N LYS A 534 4.51 60.81 -18.58
CA LYS A 534 3.74 61.88 -19.29
C LYS A 534 2.40 61.52 -20.00
N VAL A 535 1.34 62.26 -19.61
CA VAL A 535 0.37 63.00 -20.48
C VAL A 535 -0.61 62.14 -21.32
N ARG A 536 -1.95 62.30 -21.29
CA ARG A 536 -2.80 63.52 -21.19
C ARG A 536 -4.28 63.18 -20.86
N GLY A 537 -4.94 63.91 -19.95
CA GLY A 537 -6.42 64.12 -19.82
C GLY A 537 -7.36 62.88 -19.77
N ARG A 538 -8.57 62.92 -19.20
CA ARG A 538 -9.34 63.98 -18.53
C ARG A 538 -10.52 63.27 -17.81
N ASP A 539 -11.17 63.75 -16.75
CA ASP A 539 -10.99 64.89 -15.82
C ASP A 539 -12.02 64.69 -14.66
N VAL A 540 -11.85 65.36 -13.51
CA VAL A 540 -12.92 65.80 -12.57
C VAL A 540 -13.74 64.69 -11.84
N SER A 541 -13.86 64.64 -10.50
CA SER A 541 -13.34 65.51 -9.42
C SER A 541 -13.68 64.99 -7.99
N VAL A 542 -12.93 65.46 -6.96
CA VAL A 542 -13.42 65.81 -5.59
C VAL A 542 -13.75 64.61 -4.65
N HIS A 543 -13.29 64.50 -3.38
CA HIS A 543 -12.67 65.47 -2.47
C HIS A 543 -11.72 64.85 -1.39
N SER A 544 -10.63 65.57 -1.04
CA SER A 544 -10.08 65.88 0.31
C SER A 544 -9.95 64.79 1.40
N SER A 545 -8.74 64.38 1.85
CA SER A 545 -7.88 64.96 2.93
C SER A 545 -8.50 64.93 4.34
N ALA A 546 -7.83 64.61 5.46
CA ALA A 546 -6.41 64.72 5.85
C ALA A 546 -6.06 63.56 6.86
N ARG A 547 -4.80 63.12 7.12
CA ARG A 547 -3.72 63.74 7.95
C ARG A 547 -4.23 64.08 9.36
N GLU A 548 -3.59 63.81 10.50
CA GLU A 548 -2.23 63.41 10.97
C GLU A 548 -2.47 62.90 12.45
N GLN A 549 -1.68 62.09 13.18
CA GLN A 549 -0.48 62.48 13.94
C GLN A 549 -0.03 61.34 14.92
N GLU A 550 1.28 61.28 15.16
CA GLU A 550 2.02 61.01 16.42
C GLU A 550 1.81 59.76 17.34
N THR A 551 2.93 59.04 17.46
CA THR A 551 3.39 58.13 18.55
C THR A 551 3.73 58.92 19.85
N PRO A 552 3.80 58.30 21.06
CA PRO A 552 5.03 57.58 21.46
C PRO A 552 4.86 56.32 22.35
N LEU A 553 5.92 55.49 22.34
CA LEU A 553 6.21 54.39 23.27
C LEU A 553 7.17 54.84 24.37
N LEU A 554 7.16 54.12 25.51
CA LEU A 554 8.27 53.96 26.47
C LEU A 554 7.98 52.69 27.30
N GLU A 555 8.78 51.61 27.30
CA GLU A 555 9.66 51.10 26.22
C GLU A 555 9.35 49.62 25.83
N THR A 556 9.90 48.49 26.35
CA THR A 556 10.98 48.24 27.33
C THR A 556 11.66 46.86 27.09
N SER A 557 12.92 46.71 27.54
CA SER A 557 13.82 45.53 27.46
C SER A 557 13.32 44.19 28.05
N GLU A 558 13.77 42.99 27.63
CA GLU A 558 15.13 42.60 27.20
C GLU A 558 15.21 41.71 25.95
N SER A 559 16.40 41.64 25.33
CA SER A 559 16.66 40.80 24.16
C SER A 559 18.05 40.13 24.18
N HIS A 560 18.10 38.83 23.91
CA HIS A 560 19.35 38.11 23.61
C HIS A 560 19.48 37.85 22.10
N ARG A 561 20.46 38.51 21.46
CA ARG A 561 20.76 38.36 20.03
C ARG A 561 21.35 36.98 19.71
N ARG A 562 20.94 36.42 18.57
CA ARG A 562 21.39 35.12 18.05
C ARG A 562 22.40 35.32 16.91
N TYR A 563 23.49 34.57 16.90
CA TYR A 563 24.55 34.64 15.89
C TYR A 563 24.02 34.32 14.47
N SER A 564 24.46 35.10 13.48
CA SER A 564 24.15 34.87 12.06
C SER A 564 25.28 34.09 11.39
N SER A 565 25.02 32.84 10.97
CA SER A 565 25.92 32.06 10.13
C SER A 565 25.38 31.96 8.70
N THR A 566 26.16 32.40 7.72
CA THR A 566 25.80 32.36 6.29
C THR A 566 25.68 30.93 5.76
N GLY A 567 24.45 30.42 5.73
CA GLY A 567 24.06 29.22 4.98
C GLY A 567 23.02 29.58 3.92
N SER A 568 23.30 29.27 2.66
CA SER A 568 22.34 29.49 1.55
C SER A 568 21.04 28.76 1.83
N ARG A 569 19.94 29.51 1.98
CA ARG A 569 18.60 29.00 2.35
C ARG A 569 18.00 28.18 1.19
N ILE A 570 18.43 26.93 1.05
CA ILE A 570 17.74 25.95 0.20
C ILE A 570 16.35 25.78 0.82
N LYS A 571 15.31 26.32 0.15
CA LYS A 571 13.92 26.05 0.50
C LYS A 571 13.73 24.53 0.49
N PHE A 572 13.50 23.94 1.66
CA PHE A 572 12.96 22.59 1.72
C PHE A 572 11.57 22.66 1.10
N HIS A 573 11.33 21.88 0.03
CA HIS A 573 9.97 21.65 -0.45
C HIS A 573 9.15 21.13 0.73
N SER A 574 8.02 21.78 0.98
CA SER A 574 6.94 21.26 1.82
C SER A 574 6.62 19.83 1.40
N ASP A 575 6.44 18.93 2.37
CA ASP A 575 5.84 17.62 2.09
C ASP A 575 4.40 17.91 1.58
N ASP A 576 4.09 17.48 0.36
CA ASP A 576 2.74 17.64 -0.23
C ASP A 576 1.69 17.03 0.75
N VAL A 577 0.70 17.82 1.18
CA VAL A 577 -0.38 17.34 2.02
C VAL A 577 -1.33 16.49 1.17
N LEU A 578 -1.02 15.19 1.09
CA LEU A 578 -1.82 14.20 0.38
C LEU A 578 -3.22 14.12 0.96
N THR A 579 -4.22 14.06 0.07
CA THR A 579 -5.62 13.95 0.48
C THR A 579 -5.89 12.63 1.22
N LYS A 580 -6.82 12.63 2.19
CA LYS A 580 -7.25 11.39 2.89
C LYS A 580 -7.64 10.28 1.90
N GLY A 581 -8.20 10.64 0.74
CA GLY A 581 -8.53 9.73 -0.37
C GLY A 581 -7.31 9.08 -1.05
N GLU A 582 -6.24 9.83 -1.33
CA GLU A 582 -4.98 9.28 -1.87
C GLU A 582 -4.32 8.31 -0.89
N ILE A 583 -4.33 8.63 0.41
CA ILE A 583 -3.76 7.76 1.45
C ILE A 583 -4.55 6.43 1.51
N ARG A 584 -5.88 6.48 1.49
CA ARG A 584 -6.74 5.27 1.48
C ARG A 584 -6.55 4.44 0.22
N ARG A 585 -6.35 5.07 -0.96
CA ARG A 585 -5.93 4.37 -2.19
C ARG A 585 -4.56 3.72 -2.03
N GLY A 586 -3.59 4.42 -1.45
CA GLY A 586 -2.27 3.92 -1.13
C GLY A 586 -2.30 2.66 -0.24
N GLU A 587 -3.14 2.63 0.79
CA GLU A 587 -3.34 1.43 1.63
C GLU A 587 -3.89 0.23 0.85
N VAL A 588 -4.85 0.46 -0.06
CA VAL A 588 -5.36 -0.59 -0.97
C VAL A 588 -4.26 -1.07 -1.92
N PHE A 589 -3.46 -0.19 -2.51
CA PHE A 589 -2.35 -0.60 -3.38
C PHE A 589 -1.22 -1.32 -2.62
N VAL A 590 -0.90 -0.92 -1.39
CA VAL A 590 0.07 -1.63 -0.52
C VAL A 590 -0.42 -3.04 -0.19
N THR A 591 -1.69 -3.18 0.21
CA THR A 591 -2.26 -4.49 0.57
C THR A 591 -2.39 -5.42 -0.64
N LEU A 592 -2.78 -4.91 -1.81
CA LEU A 592 -2.76 -5.66 -3.07
C LEU A 592 -1.34 -6.07 -3.48
N SER A 593 -0.37 -5.17 -3.36
CA SER A 593 1.04 -5.42 -3.71
C SER A 593 1.67 -6.48 -2.80
N ALA A 594 1.49 -6.35 -1.48
CA ALA A 594 1.90 -7.35 -0.51
C ALA A 594 1.19 -8.70 -0.75
N GLY A 595 -0.11 -8.63 -1.07
CA GLY A 595 -0.91 -9.78 -1.50
C GLY A 595 -0.29 -10.51 -2.69
N LEU A 596 0.07 -9.80 -3.75
CA LEU A 596 0.69 -10.37 -4.96
C LEU A 596 2.07 -11.01 -4.69
N ILE A 597 2.92 -10.35 -3.90
CA ILE A 597 4.23 -10.89 -3.50
C ILE A 597 4.06 -12.21 -2.72
N VAL A 598 3.04 -12.30 -1.85
CA VAL A 598 2.70 -13.53 -1.10
C VAL A 598 1.96 -14.55 -1.96
N PHE A 599 1.19 -14.13 -2.98
CA PHE A 599 0.41 -15.01 -3.85
C PHE A 599 1.28 -15.88 -4.78
N ALA A 600 2.57 -15.53 -4.94
CA ALA A 600 3.58 -16.31 -5.66
C ALA A 600 3.94 -17.69 -5.01
N MET A 601 3.04 -18.29 -4.23
CA MET A 601 3.17 -19.67 -3.72
C MET A 601 2.62 -20.71 -4.71
N GLY A 602 3.42 -21.74 -4.99
CA GLY A 602 3.16 -22.70 -6.08
C GLY A 602 1.80 -23.44 -6.06
N ALA A 603 1.23 -23.58 -7.26
CA ALA A 603 -0.13 -24.09 -7.56
C ALA A 603 -0.55 -25.43 -6.89
N TYR A 604 0.40 -26.31 -6.52
CA TYR A 604 0.09 -27.53 -5.79
C TYR A 604 -0.51 -27.28 -4.40
N LYS A 605 -0.19 -26.14 -3.76
CA LYS A 605 -0.79 -25.72 -2.48
C LYS A 605 -2.29 -25.40 -2.68
N TYR A 606 -2.62 -24.65 -3.73
CA TYR A 606 -3.99 -24.27 -4.09
C TYR A 606 -4.89 -25.50 -4.36
N VAL A 607 -4.43 -26.45 -5.18
CA VAL A 607 -5.14 -27.73 -5.40
C VAL A 607 -5.31 -28.51 -4.08
N GLY A 608 -4.34 -28.40 -3.16
CA GLY A 608 -4.43 -28.97 -1.81
C GLY A 608 -5.57 -28.39 -0.98
N GLU A 609 -5.71 -27.05 -0.96
CA GLU A 609 -6.75 -26.32 -0.21
C GLU A 609 -8.16 -26.52 -0.78
N LEU A 610 -8.32 -26.47 -2.11
CA LEU A 610 -9.59 -26.73 -2.78
C LEU A 610 -10.20 -28.09 -2.37
N TYR A 611 -9.36 -29.14 -2.28
CA TYR A 611 -9.81 -30.46 -1.83
C TYR A 611 -10.00 -30.62 -0.31
N LYS A 612 -9.66 -29.61 0.50
CA LYS A 612 -10.14 -29.49 1.90
C LYS A 612 -11.55 -28.92 1.90
N LYS A 613 -11.79 -27.77 1.25
CA LYS A 613 -13.11 -27.10 1.13
C LYS A 613 -14.03 -27.77 0.08
N LYS A 614 -14.27 -29.08 0.19
CA LYS A 614 -15.05 -29.86 -0.80
C LYS A 614 -16.50 -29.39 -1.06
N GLN A 615 -17.04 -28.54 -0.21
CA GLN A 615 -18.39 -27.95 -0.35
C GLN A 615 -18.41 -26.64 -1.14
N SER A 616 -17.25 -26.07 -1.52
CA SER A 616 -17.20 -24.91 -2.43
C SER A 616 -17.84 -25.25 -3.77
N ASP A 617 -18.52 -24.32 -4.41
CA ASP A 617 -19.32 -24.59 -5.60
C ASP A 617 -18.50 -25.03 -6.81
N ILE A 618 -17.28 -24.52 -6.96
CA ILE A 618 -16.30 -25.01 -7.95
C ILE A 618 -16.08 -26.53 -7.82
N LEU A 619 -15.92 -27.04 -6.60
CA LEU A 619 -15.71 -28.48 -6.36
C LEU A 619 -17.01 -29.27 -6.50
N ARG A 620 -18.17 -28.71 -6.13
CA ARG A 620 -19.48 -29.34 -6.37
C ARG A 620 -19.75 -29.50 -7.87
N PHE A 621 -19.52 -28.45 -8.66
CA PHE A 621 -19.62 -28.46 -10.11
C PHE A 621 -18.65 -29.48 -10.74
N LEU A 622 -17.36 -29.39 -10.38
CA LEU A 622 -16.32 -30.29 -10.89
C LEU A 622 -16.55 -31.76 -10.49
N PHE A 623 -17.13 -32.04 -9.31
CA PHE A 623 -17.57 -33.38 -8.94
C PHE A 623 -18.80 -33.83 -9.74
N ARG A 624 -19.75 -32.94 -10.05
CA ARG A 624 -20.93 -33.25 -10.89
C ARG A 624 -20.51 -33.64 -12.31
N VAL A 625 -19.68 -32.82 -12.97
CA VAL A 625 -19.15 -33.08 -14.32
C VAL A 625 -18.33 -34.39 -14.37
N ARG A 626 -17.36 -34.56 -13.45
CA ARG A 626 -16.57 -35.80 -13.38
C ARG A 626 -17.40 -37.03 -13.00
N CYS A 627 -18.50 -36.87 -12.27
CA CYS A 627 -19.39 -37.99 -11.97
C CYS A 627 -20.07 -38.49 -13.25
N TRP A 628 -20.53 -37.57 -14.09
CA TRP A 628 -21.10 -37.89 -15.39
C TRP A 628 -20.08 -38.60 -16.29
N GLU A 629 -18.86 -38.06 -16.43
CA GLU A 629 -17.73 -38.69 -17.14
C GLU A 629 -17.51 -40.14 -16.64
N TYR A 630 -17.37 -40.32 -15.32
CA TYR A 630 -17.01 -41.62 -14.74
C TYR A 630 -18.15 -42.66 -14.77
N ARG A 631 -19.39 -42.28 -15.11
CA ARG A 631 -20.48 -43.23 -15.35
C ARG A 631 -20.36 -43.91 -16.71
N GLN A 632 -19.92 -43.17 -17.73
CA GLN A 632 -19.71 -43.68 -19.09
C GLN A 632 -18.47 -44.60 -19.18
N LEU A 633 -17.46 -44.36 -18.33
CA LEU A 633 -16.25 -45.19 -18.30
C LEU A 633 -16.50 -46.61 -17.76
N ASN A 634 -15.73 -47.56 -18.32
CA ASN A 634 -15.64 -48.93 -17.87
C ASN A 634 -15.37 -49.07 -16.35
N VAL A 635 -15.86 -50.17 -15.75
CA VAL A 635 -15.78 -50.41 -14.29
C VAL A 635 -14.35 -50.27 -13.74
N ILE A 636 -13.36 -50.69 -14.53
CA ILE A 636 -11.93 -50.46 -14.33
C ILE A 636 -11.40 -49.78 -15.60
N HIS A 637 -10.95 -48.54 -15.47
CA HIS A 637 -10.48 -47.70 -16.57
C HIS A 637 -9.03 -47.25 -16.32
N ARG A 638 -8.16 -47.29 -17.33
CA ARG A 638 -6.78 -46.79 -17.22
C ARG A 638 -6.77 -45.27 -17.37
N ALA A 639 -6.44 -44.55 -16.31
CA ALA A 639 -6.29 -43.10 -16.37
C ALA A 639 -4.90 -42.72 -16.91
N SER A 640 -4.84 -41.80 -17.87
CA SER A 640 -3.58 -41.29 -18.43
C SER A 640 -2.78 -40.47 -17.41
N ARG A 641 -3.46 -39.71 -16.56
CA ARG A 641 -2.89 -38.92 -15.45
C ARG A 641 -3.80 -38.98 -14.22
N PRO A 642 -3.27 -38.86 -12.99
CA PRO A 642 -4.08 -38.81 -11.78
C PRO A 642 -4.95 -37.54 -11.75
N SER A 643 -6.25 -37.66 -11.45
CA SER A 643 -7.15 -36.50 -11.28
C SER A 643 -6.88 -35.68 -10.02
N ARG A 644 -5.96 -36.15 -9.17
CA ARG A 644 -5.48 -35.49 -7.95
C ARG A 644 -3.96 -35.62 -7.79
N PRO A 645 -3.16 -34.83 -8.52
CA PRO A 645 -1.70 -34.97 -8.48
C PRO A 645 -1.11 -34.66 -7.09
N ASP A 646 -1.74 -33.77 -6.32
CA ASP A 646 -1.40 -33.43 -4.92
C ASP A 646 -1.41 -34.67 -3.99
N LYS A 647 -2.40 -35.54 -4.19
CA LYS A 647 -2.66 -36.69 -3.33
C LYS A 647 -1.94 -37.91 -3.87
N ALA A 648 -1.87 -38.06 -5.19
CA ALA A 648 -1.10 -39.10 -5.84
C ALA A 648 0.39 -39.00 -5.47
N ARG A 649 1.02 -37.82 -5.59
CA ARG A 649 2.44 -37.61 -5.24
C ARG A 649 2.71 -37.93 -3.76
N ARG A 650 1.83 -37.50 -2.84
CA ARG A 650 1.90 -37.87 -1.40
C ARG A 650 1.78 -39.37 -1.12
N LEU A 651 1.22 -40.14 -2.06
CA LEU A 651 1.09 -41.59 -1.96
C LEU A 651 2.15 -42.34 -2.79
N GLY A 652 3.18 -41.62 -3.26
CA GLY A 652 4.35 -42.19 -3.93
C GLY A 652 4.29 -42.19 -5.46
N TYR A 653 3.26 -41.63 -6.09
CA TYR A 653 3.21 -41.46 -7.55
C TYR A 653 4.30 -40.50 -8.04
N LYS A 654 5.02 -40.89 -9.08
CA LYS A 654 5.89 -40.02 -9.88
C LYS A 654 5.42 -40.02 -11.33
N ALA A 655 5.52 -38.88 -12.01
CA ALA A 655 5.27 -38.79 -13.45
C ALA A 655 6.50 -39.31 -14.23
N LYS A 656 6.70 -40.62 -14.22
CA LYS A 656 7.75 -41.31 -14.98
C LYS A 656 7.24 -42.67 -15.48
N GLN A 657 7.92 -43.22 -16.48
CA GLN A 657 7.58 -44.52 -17.05
C GLN A 657 7.62 -45.65 -16.01
N GLY A 658 6.67 -46.57 -16.12
CA GLY A 658 6.42 -47.66 -15.16
C GLY A 658 5.46 -47.32 -14.01
N TYR A 659 4.96 -46.10 -13.90
CA TYR A 659 3.80 -45.77 -13.04
C TYR A 659 2.51 -45.76 -13.86
N VAL A 660 1.45 -46.41 -13.37
CA VAL A 660 0.13 -46.46 -14.03
C VAL A 660 -0.97 -46.14 -13.01
N VAL A 661 -2.00 -45.39 -13.42
CA VAL A 661 -3.16 -45.10 -12.57
C VAL A 661 -4.39 -45.75 -13.17
N TYR A 662 -5.16 -46.46 -12.35
CA TYR A 662 -6.44 -47.04 -12.75
C TYR A 662 -7.57 -46.46 -11.90
N ARG A 663 -8.60 -45.95 -12.57
CA ARG A 663 -9.84 -45.50 -11.95
C ARG A 663 -10.81 -46.68 -11.87
N ILE A 664 -11.44 -46.88 -10.72
CA ILE A 664 -12.39 -47.97 -10.49
C ILE A 664 -13.63 -47.47 -9.75
N ARG A 665 -14.81 -47.93 -10.20
CA ARG A 665 -16.09 -47.71 -9.52
C ARG A 665 -16.45 -48.90 -8.63
N VAL A 666 -16.83 -48.65 -7.38
CA VAL A 666 -17.26 -49.67 -6.41
C VAL A 666 -18.63 -49.30 -5.88
N ARG A 667 -19.60 -50.23 -5.99
CA ARG A 667 -20.99 -50.01 -5.58
C ARG A 667 -21.08 -49.69 -4.08
N ARG A 668 -21.90 -48.69 -3.74
CA ARG A 668 -22.28 -48.26 -2.39
C ARG A 668 -23.39 -49.16 -1.83
N GLY A 669 -23.61 -49.05 -0.52
CA GLY A 669 -24.63 -49.80 0.19
C GLY A 669 -24.19 -51.23 0.55
N ASN A 670 -25.02 -51.87 1.36
CA ASN A 670 -24.86 -53.27 1.73
C ASN A 670 -25.47 -54.16 0.65
N ARG A 671 -25.08 -55.44 0.61
CA ARG A 671 -25.71 -56.42 -0.30
C ARG A 671 -26.93 -57.04 0.39
N LYS A 672 -27.98 -57.35 -0.36
CA LYS A 672 -29.07 -58.22 0.16
C LYS A 672 -28.52 -59.64 0.30
N LYS A 673 -28.90 -60.35 1.37
CA LYS A 673 -28.65 -61.79 1.50
C LYS A 673 -29.54 -62.52 0.46
N PRO A 674 -29.00 -63.40 -0.39
CA PRO A 674 -29.84 -64.19 -1.30
C PRO A 674 -30.73 -65.14 -0.48
N VAL A 675 -31.98 -65.30 -0.91
CA VAL A 675 -32.94 -66.23 -0.31
C VAL A 675 -33.10 -67.46 -1.20
N PRO A 676 -33.21 -68.68 -0.63
CA PRO A 676 -33.61 -69.86 -1.39
C PRO A 676 -34.93 -69.58 -2.13
N LYS A 677 -35.02 -69.98 -3.41
CA LYS A 677 -36.18 -69.74 -4.30
C LYS A 677 -36.53 -68.27 -4.60
N GLY A 678 -35.71 -67.29 -4.22
CA GLY A 678 -35.91 -65.88 -4.60
C GLY A 678 -37.04 -65.12 -3.89
N ALA A 679 -37.92 -65.82 -3.17
CA ALA A 679 -39.05 -65.25 -2.44
C ALA A 679 -38.84 -65.28 -0.92
N THR A 680 -39.39 -64.28 -0.21
CA THR A 680 -39.47 -64.26 1.26
C THR A 680 -40.88 -64.60 1.69
N TYR A 681 -41.10 -65.81 2.23
CA TYR A 681 -42.38 -66.26 2.79
C TYR A 681 -42.74 -65.60 4.14
N GLY A 682 -42.53 -64.28 4.28
CA GLY A 682 -42.72 -63.52 5.51
C GLY A 682 -41.91 -62.23 5.57
N LYS A 683 -42.07 -61.44 6.64
CA LYS A 683 -41.30 -60.18 6.83
C LYS A 683 -39.79 -60.47 6.83
N PRO A 684 -38.96 -59.85 5.96
CA PRO A 684 -37.55 -60.22 5.75
C PRO A 684 -36.68 -60.26 7.02
N VAL A 685 -36.98 -59.39 8.01
CA VAL A 685 -36.28 -59.35 9.30
C VAL A 685 -36.49 -60.65 10.09
N ARG A 686 -37.70 -61.21 10.10
CA ARG A 686 -38.03 -62.46 10.82
C ARG A 686 -37.43 -63.70 10.16
N GLN A 687 -37.18 -63.67 8.85
CA GLN A 687 -36.47 -64.74 8.13
C GLN A 687 -34.94 -64.59 8.14
N GLY A 688 -34.39 -63.64 8.91
CA GLY A 688 -32.93 -63.41 8.97
C GLY A 688 -32.32 -62.94 7.64
N VAL A 689 -33.11 -62.30 6.77
CA VAL A 689 -32.70 -61.78 5.46
C VAL A 689 -32.11 -60.38 5.63
N ASN A 690 -31.05 -60.32 6.43
CA ASN A 690 -30.35 -59.09 6.76
C ASN A 690 -29.43 -58.61 5.63
N HIS A 691 -29.15 -57.31 5.64
CA HIS A 691 -28.16 -56.70 4.77
C HIS A 691 -26.73 -57.17 5.10
N LEU A 692 -26.09 -57.86 4.16
CA LEU A 692 -24.68 -58.24 4.21
C LEU A 692 -23.80 -56.98 4.10
N LYS A 693 -23.29 -56.53 5.25
CA LYS A 693 -22.33 -55.43 5.36
C LYS A 693 -20.98 -55.82 4.74
N PHE A 694 -20.30 -54.85 4.13
CA PHE A 694 -18.92 -55.06 3.65
C PHE A 694 -17.95 -55.20 4.82
N GLN A 695 -17.35 -56.38 5.01
CA GLN A 695 -16.29 -56.61 6.00
C GLN A 695 -15.00 -55.82 5.70
N ARG A 696 -14.72 -55.50 4.43
CA ARG A 696 -13.56 -54.70 3.99
C ARG A 696 -14.01 -53.35 3.46
N SER A 697 -13.27 -52.29 3.76
CA SER A 697 -13.56 -50.95 3.23
C SER A 697 -13.57 -50.93 1.69
N LEU A 698 -14.50 -50.17 1.09
CA LEU A 698 -14.69 -50.12 -0.37
C LEU A 698 -13.41 -49.75 -1.15
N ARG A 699 -12.50 -48.98 -0.53
CA ARG A 699 -11.18 -48.63 -1.08
C ARG A 699 -10.20 -49.82 -1.11
N SER A 700 -10.25 -50.71 -0.12
CA SER A 700 -9.49 -51.98 -0.15
C SER A 700 -10.05 -52.92 -1.21
N THR A 701 -11.38 -52.99 -1.34
CA THR A 701 -12.05 -53.73 -2.43
C THR A 701 -11.69 -53.17 -3.80
N ALA A 702 -11.48 -51.85 -3.91
CA ALA A 702 -11.00 -51.20 -5.13
C ALA A 702 -9.57 -51.64 -5.50
N GLU A 703 -8.63 -51.56 -4.56
CA GLU A 703 -7.24 -52.03 -4.75
C GLU A 703 -7.19 -53.50 -5.16
N GLU A 704 -7.96 -54.36 -4.48
CA GLU A 704 -7.97 -55.80 -4.73
C GLU A 704 -8.55 -56.15 -6.11
N ARG A 705 -9.62 -55.47 -6.56
CA ARG A 705 -10.19 -55.67 -7.90
C ARG A 705 -9.23 -55.23 -9.01
N VAL A 706 -8.58 -54.07 -8.86
CA VAL A 706 -7.59 -53.59 -9.84
C VAL A 706 -6.36 -54.49 -9.85
N GLY A 707 -5.85 -54.88 -8.67
CA GLY A 707 -4.75 -55.84 -8.55
C GLY A 707 -5.07 -57.15 -9.26
N ARG A 708 -6.25 -57.75 -9.03
CA ARG A 708 -6.69 -58.97 -9.73
C ARG A 708 -6.66 -58.82 -11.26
N ARG A 709 -7.21 -57.72 -11.81
CA ARG A 709 -7.20 -57.42 -13.26
C ARG A 709 -5.80 -57.15 -13.81
N CYS A 710 -4.92 -56.53 -13.03
CA CYS A 710 -3.58 -56.11 -13.43
C CYS A 710 -2.49 -56.96 -12.77
N GLY A 711 -2.54 -58.29 -12.93
CA GLY A 711 -1.69 -59.24 -12.19
C GLY A 711 -0.17 -59.05 -12.33
N ASN A 712 0.30 -58.51 -13.46
CA ASN A 712 1.72 -58.23 -13.71
C ASN A 712 2.21 -56.99 -12.96
N LEU A 713 1.32 -56.03 -12.67
CA LEU A 713 1.65 -54.82 -11.95
C LEU A 713 1.63 -55.03 -10.42
N ARG A 714 2.06 -54.01 -9.67
CA ARG A 714 2.06 -53.99 -8.20
C ARG A 714 1.30 -52.78 -7.70
N VAL A 715 0.29 -52.98 -6.84
CA VAL A 715 -0.45 -51.87 -6.23
C VAL A 715 0.43 -51.14 -5.23
N LEU A 716 0.63 -49.83 -5.45
CA LEU A 716 1.36 -48.96 -4.53
C LEU A 716 0.44 -48.46 -3.42
N ASN A 717 -0.66 -47.82 -3.82
CA ASN A 717 -1.69 -47.23 -2.95
C ASN A 717 -2.93 -46.83 -3.76
N SER A 718 -3.94 -46.26 -3.11
CA SER A 718 -5.15 -45.71 -3.75
C SER A 718 -5.62 -44.41 -3.08
N TYR A 719 -6.53 -43.67 -3.70
CA TYR A 719 -7.24 -42.56 -3.07
C TYR A 719 -8.65 -42.37 -3.63
N TRP A 720 -9.51 -41.70 -2.86
CA TRP A 720 -10.86 -41.33 -3.28
C TRP A 720 -10.83 -40.13 -4.23
N VAL A 721 -11.63 -40.18 -5.29
CA VAL A 721 -11.71 -39.12 -6.31
C VAL A 721 -13.11 -38.50 -6.36
N ASN A 722 -14.16 -39.33 -6.39
CA ASN A 722 -15.55 -38.86 -6.53
C ASN A 722 -16.56 -39.88 -5.96
N GLN A 723 -17.81 -39.49 -5.76
CA GLN A 723 -18.91 -40.40 -5.37
C GLN A 723 -20.24 -39.92 -5.93
N ASP A 724 -21.15 -40.86 -6.18
CA ASP A 724 -22.55 -40.59 -6.50
C ASP A 724 -23.47 -41.43 -5.60
N GLY A 725 -24.78 -41.47 -5.87
CA GLY A 725 -25.72 -42.27 -5.07
C GLY A 725 -25.40 -43.77 -5.04
N VAL A 726 -24.86 -44.33 -6.13
CA VAL A 726 -24.78 -45.79 -6.35
C VAL A 726 -23.34 -46.32 -6.24
N TYR A 727 -22.33 -45.50 -6.47
CA TYR A 727 -20.92 -45.86 -6.60
C TYR A 727 -19.99 -44.87 -5.86
N LYS A 728 -18.81 -45.36 -5.46
CA LYS A 728 -17.64 -44.52 -5.12
C LYS A 728 -16.51 -44.80 -6.10
N TYR A 729 -15.84 -43.74 -6.52
CA TYR A 729 -14.76 -43.75 -7.49
C TYR A 729 -13.41 -43.57 -6.78
N TYR A 730 -12.49 -44.50 -7.04
CA TYR A 730 -11.14 -44.48 -6.51
C TYR A 730 -10.13 -44.54 -7.66
N GLU A 731 -9.01 -43.85 -7.49
CA GLU A 731 -7.83 -44.03 -8.32
C GLU A 731 -6.82 -44.88 -7.55
N VAL A 732 -6.35 -45.95 -8.18
CA VAL A 732 -5.37 -46.90 -7.68
C VAL A 732 -4.08 -46.68 -8.46
N ILE A 733 -2.99 -46.41 -7.74
CA ILE A 733 -1.65 -46.26 -8.30
C ILE A 733 -1.01 -47.64 -8.33
N LEU A 734 -0.56 -48.06 -9.51
CA LEU A 734 0.21 -49.26 -9.74
C LEU A 734 1.60 -48.92 -10.29
N VAL A 735 2.52 -49.84 -10.07
CA VAL A 735 3.90 -49.78 -10.57
C VAL A 735 4.19 -51.05 -11.35
N ASP A 736 4.86 -50.91 -12.49
CA ASP A 736 5.38 -52.02 -13.30
C ASP A 736 6.76 -52.45 -12.78
N PRO A 737 6.92 -53.65 -12.21
CA PRO A 737 8.20 -54.13 -11.72
C PRO A 737 9.20 -54.49 -12.84
N SER A 738 8.72 -54.73 -14.07
CA SER A 738 9.57 -55.08 -15.21
C SER A 738 10.23 -53.85 -15.85
N HIS A 739 9.67 -52.65 -15.65
CA HIS A 739 10.14 -51.45 -16.33
C HIS A 739 11.50 -50.96 -15.82
N LYS A 740 12.48 -50.76 -16.73
CA LYS A 740 13.87 -50.35 -16.39
C LYS A 740 13.92 -49.11 -15.49
N ALA A 741 13.07 -48.11 -15.72
CA ALA A 741 12.99 -46.88 -14.92
C ALA A 741 12.44 -47.07 -13.49
N ILE A 742 11.84 -48.21 -13.17
CA ILE A 742 11.44 -48.59 -11.80
C ILE A 742 12.60 -49.29 -11.10
N ARG A 743 13.18 -50.31 -11.75
CA ARG A 743 14.31 -51.09 -11.21
C ARG A 743 15.55 -50.23 -10.91
N ARG A 744 15.80 -49.18 -11.72
CA ARG A 744 16.91 -48.23 -11.50
C ARG A 744 16.64 -47.15 -10.44
N ASP A 745 15.42 -46.99 -9.91
CA ASP A 745 15.11 -45.94 -8.92
C ASP A 745 15.09 -46.53 -7.49
N PRO A 746 16.12 -46.28 -6.66
CA PRO A 746 16.26 -46.91 -5.36
C PRO A 746 15.11 -46.57 -4.38
N ARG A 747 14.32 -45.51 -4.64
CA ARG A 747 13.18 -45.14 -3.77
C ARG A 747 11.95 -46.02 -3.98
N ILE A 748 11.86 -46.74 -5.11
CA ILE A 748 10.72 -47.58 -5.46
C ILE A 748 11.12 -49.01 -5.83
N ASN A 749 12.40 -49.29 -6.10
CA ASN A 749 12.90 -50.62 -6.49
C ASN A 749 12.45 -51.75 -5.54
N TRP A 750 12.30 -51.49 -4.24
CA TRP A 750 11.73 -52.44 -3.27
C TRP A 750 10.38 -53.05 -3.72
N ILE A 751 9.56 -52.37 -4.52
CA ILE A 751 8.27 -52.94 -4.97
C ILE A 751 8.43 -54.03 -6.06
N VAL A 752 9.63 -54.15 -6.63
CA VAL A 752 10.00 -55.15 -7.66
C VAL A 752 10.12 -56.54 -7.03
N ASP A 753 10.54 -56.63 -5.77
CA ASP A 753 10.87 -57.90 -5.12
C ASP A 753 9.67 -58.86 -5.11
N PRO A 754 9.89 -60.18 -5.33
CA PRO A 754 8.81 -61.18 -5.37
C PRO A 754 7.92 -61.15 -4.12
N VAL A 755 8.49 -60.82 -2.96
CA VAL A 755 7.79 -60.66 -1.67
C VAL A 755 6.71 -59.58 -1.66
N HIS A 756 6.62 -58.73 -2.69
CA HIS A 756 5.58 -57.71 -2.88
C HIS A 756 4.49 -58.08 -3.92
N LYS A 757 4.55 -59.27 -4.56
CA LYS A 757 3.46 -59.82 -5.39
C LYS A 757 2.15 -59.92 -4.59
N ARG A 758 1.00 -59.53 -5.17
CA ARG A 758 -0.32 -59.55 -4.51
C ARG A 758 -0.37 -58.84 -3.14
N ARG A 759 0.41 -57.75 -2.95
CA ARG A 759 0.49 -57.04 -1.67
C ARG A 759 -0.84 -56.38 -1.23
N GLU A 760 -1.72 -56.08 -2.18
CA GLU A 760 -3.09 -55.63 -1.96
C GLU A 760 -3.96 -56.72 -1.29
N ALA A 761 -3.89 -57.96 -1.76
CA ALA A 761 -4.65 -59.08 -1.21
C ALA A 761 -4.16 -59.49 0.19
N ARG A 762 -2.84 -59.38 0.44
CA ARG A 762 -2.23 -59.61 1.77
C ARG A 762 -2.43 -58.44 2.75
N GLY A 763 -3.02 -57.33 2.30
CA GLY A 763 -3.29 -56.16 3.14
C GLY A 763 -2.04 -55.37 3.52
N LEU A 764 -0.98 -55.40 2.71
CA LEU A 764 0.28 -54.68 2.93
C LEU A 764 0.28 -53.26 2.34
N THR A 765 -0.82 -52.83 1.71
CA THR A 765 -1.09 -51.44 1.34
C THR A 765 -1.55 -50.63 2.55
N ALA A 766 -1.51 -49.29 2.47
CA ALA A 766 -1.86 -48.43 3.61
C ALA A 766 -3.32 -48.63 4.10
N ILE A 767 -4.26 -48.89 3.19
CA ILE A 767 -5.65 -49.20 3.55
C ILE A 767 -5.81 -50.65 4.02
N GLY A 768 -5.05 -51.58 3.46
CA GLY A 768 -5.02 -52.98 3.90
C GLY A 768 -4.59 -53.13 5.36
N LYS A 769 -3.49 -52.47 5.74
CA LYS A 769 -3.00 -52.46 7.13
C LYS A 769 -4.05 -51.89 8.09
N LYS A 770 -4.67 -50.75 7.72
CA LYS A 770 -5.76 -50.13 8.50
C LYS A 770 -6.98 -51.04 8.68
N ASN A 771 -7.37 -51.80 7.64
CA ASN A 771 -8.50 -52.73 7.73
C ASN A 771 -8.21 -53.97 8.60
N ARG A 772 -6.95 -54.40 8.73
CA ARG A 772 -6.56 -55.59 9.53
C ARG A 772 -6.41 -55.32 11.03
N GLY A 773 -6.66 -54.09 11.50
CA GLY A 773 -6.40 -53.70 12.89
C GLY A 773 -4.92 -53.62 13.28
N LEU A 774 -3.99 -53.89 12.35
CA LEU A 774 -2.55 -53.78 12.56
C LEU A 774 -2.19 -52.33 12.85
N GLY A 775 -1.93 -52.04 14.13
CA GLY A 775 -1.80 -50.68 14.67
C GLY A 775 -2.75 -50.33 15.82
N LYS A 776 -3.55 -51.27 16.34
CA LYS A 776 -4.42 -51.08 17.52
C LYS A 776 -4.50 -52.34 18.39
N GLY A 777 -4.61 -52.15 19.70
CA GLY A 777 -4.78 -53.20 20.72
C GLY A 777 -3.80 -53.05 21.89
N HIS A 778 -4.10 -53.64 23.05
CA HIS A 778 -3.29 -53.52 24.27
C HIS A 778 -1.82 -53.91 24.05
N ARG A 779 -1.56 -55.00 23.30
CA ARG A 779 -0.22 -55.46 22.91
C ARG A 779 0.48 -54.58 21.86
N HIS A 780 -0.19 -53.59 21.26
CA HIS A 780 0.45 -52.65 20.34
C HIS A 780 1.12 -51.46 21.06
N ASN A 781 0.67 -51.14 22.29
CA ASN A 781 1.29 -50.11 23.13
C ASN A 781 2.55 -50.64 23.83
N HIS A 782 2.68 -51.96 23.99
CA HIS A 782 3.93 -52.60 24.41
C HIS A 782 4.84 -52.83 23.19
N ALA A 783 5.42 -51.75 22.67
CA ALA A 783 6.69 -51.89 21.96
C ALA A 783 7.71 -52.49 22.94
N PRO A 784 8.43 -53.58 22.60
CA PRO A 784 9.30 -54.27 23.54
C PRO A 784 10.29 -53.27 24.13
N GLN A 785 10.51 -53.35 25.45
CA GLN A 785 11.19 -52.31 26.23
C GLN A 785 12.55 -51.95 25.62
N TYR A 786 13.29 -52.95 25.11
CA TYR A 786 14.53 -52.75 24.36
C TYR A 786 14.35 -51.93 23.07
N SER A 787 13.28 -52.09 22.29
CA SER A 787 13.04 -51.29 21.06
C SER A 787 12.61 -49.85 21.34
N THR A 788 11.97 -49.61 22.48
CA THR A 788 11.59 -48.27 22.95
C THR A 788 12.81 -47.58 23.56
N TRP A 789 13.56 -48.27 24.40
CA TRP A 789 14.89 -47.88 24.89
C TRP A 789 15.83 -47.57 23.71
N LEU A 790 15.90 -48.42 22.69
CA LEU A 790 16.69 -48.19 21.49
C LEU A 790 16.19 -46.95 20.73
N LYS A 791 14.88 -46.70 20.65
CA LYS A 791 14.35 -45.46 20.04
C LYS A 791 14.63 -44.18 20.83
N HIS A 792 14.76 -44.27 22.15
CA HIS A 792 15.02 -43.12 23.03
C HIS A 792 16.53 -42.87 23.20
N ASN A 793 17.36 -43.93 23.15
CA ASN A 793 18.82 -43.87 23.33
C ASN A 793 19.62 -43.99 22.03
N THR A 794 19.05 -44.46 20.91
CA THR A 794 19.65 -44.18 19.59
C THR A 794 19.26 -42.78 19.16
N LEU A 795 20.26 -41.91 19.15
CA LEU A 795 20.14 -40.53 18.72
C LEU A 795 19.88 -40.52 17.20
N SER A 796 18.60 -40.61 16.81
CA SER A 796 18.17 -40.63 15.41
C SER A 796 18.30 -39.23 14.81
N LEU A 797 19.54 -38.85 14.52
CA LEU A 797 19.87 -37.71 13.68
C LEU A 797 19.27 -37.95 12.29
N ARG A 798 18.03 -37.47 12.09
CA ARG A 798 17.63 -37.05 10.75
C ARG A 798 18.71 -36.09 10.27
N ARG A 799 19.28 -36.33 9.08
CA ARG A 799 20.19 -35.37 8.42
C ARG A 799 19.42 -34.12 7.98
N TYR A 800 19.03 -33.32 8.96
CA TYR A 800 18.91 -31.88 8.89
C TYR A 800 20.12 -31.34 9.65
N ARG A 801 21.12 -30.86 8.90
CA ARG A 801 22.20 -30.10 9.52
C ARG A 801 21.67 -28.67 9.68
N CYS A 802 21.45 -28.25 10.93
CA CYS A 802 21.10 -26.88 11.21
C CYS A 802 22.28 -25.97 10.87
N TRP A 803 21.97 -24.78 10.36
CA TRP A 803 22.79 -23.60 10.65
C TRP A 803 22.46 -23.14 12.08
N PRO A 804 23.45 -22.71 12.89
CA PRO A 804 23.20 -21.98 14.13
C PRO A 804 23.00 -20.47 13.84
N GLY A 805 22.24 -19.79 14.70
CA GLY A 805 22.27 -18.32 14.79
C GLY A 805 21.16 -17.53 14.10
N LEU A 806 19.93 -17.59 14.63
CA LEU A 806 19.27 -16.41 15.20
C LEU A 806 17.99 -16.83 15.94
N THR A 807 17.95 -16.64 17.25
CA THR A 807 16.71 -16.65 18.03
C THR A 807 16.10 -15.26 18.01
N LEU A 808 14.97 -15.10 17.32
CA LEU A 808 14.09 -13.93 17.49
C LEU A 808 12.76 -14.38 18.10
N ASP A 809 12.22 -13.49 18.92
CA ASP A 809 11.35 -13.83 20.04
C ASP A 809 9.92 -14.23 19.64
N VAL A 810 9.29 -15.10 20.45
CA VAL A 810 7.96 -15.67 20.23
C VAL A 810 6.89 -14.80 20.88
N SER A 811 6.74 -13.55 20.41
CA SER A 811 5.66 -12.66 20.87
C SER A 811 5.00 -11.86 19.74
N HIS A 812 4.39 -12.54 18.76
CA HIS A 812 3.42 -11.93 17.84
C HIS A 812 2.40 -12.94 17.29
N ARG A 813 1.61 -13.57 18.18
CA ARG A 813 0.47 -14.43 17.77
C ARG A 813 -0.86 -13.70 17.57
N ARG A 814 -0.91 -12.37 17.70
CA ARG A 814 -2.15 -11.56 17.50
C ARG A 814 -2.27 -10.87 16.14
N LEU A 815 -1.18 -10.66 15.39
CA LEU A 815 -1.25 -9.98 14.08
C LEU A 815 -1.80 -10.86 12.93
N LEU A 816 -1.75 -12.19 13.07
CA LEU A 816 -2.13 -13.15 12.02
C LEU A 816 -3.61 -13.55 12.02
N THR A 817 -4.40 -13.05 12.97
CA THR A 817 -5.82 -13.42 13.16
C THR A 817 -6.80 -12.34 12.66
N ILE A 818 -6.35 -11.10 12.49
CA ILE A 818 -7.20 -9.96 12.11
C ILE A 818 -7.47 -9.91 10.59
N LEU A 819 -6.65 -10.59 9.76
CA LEU A 819 -6.75 -10.58 8.29
C LEU A 819 -7.71 -11.65 7.70
N MET A 820 -8.70 -12.15 8.45
CA MET A 820 -9.59 -13.24 7.98
C MET A 820 -11.10 -13.04 8.19
N HIS A 821 -11.55 -11.83 8.51
CA HIS A 821 -12.96 -11.46 8.40
C HIS A 821 -13.13 -10.23 7.51
N HIS A 822 -13.32 -10.47 6.20
CA HIS A 822 -14.20 -9.71 5.30
C HIS A 822 -14.37 -10.53 4.01
N ASP A 823 -15.62 -10.80 3.63
CA ASP A 823 -15.95 -11.56 2.43
C ASP A 823 -15.92 -10.67 1.18
N LEU A 824 -15.04 -10.97 0.22
CA LEU A 824 -15.21 -10.59 -1.20
C LEU A 824 -14.21 -11.30 -2.13
N PRO A 825 -14.68 -12.29 -2.91
CA PRO A 825 -13.99 -12.72 -4.14
C PRO A 825 -14.96 -12.90 -5.33
N PHE A 826 -14.38 -13.17 -6.53
CA PHE A 826 -14.94 -13.98 -7.65
C PHE A 826 -15.28 -13.42 -9.05
N TYR A 827 -15.24 -12.12 -9.36
CA TYR A 827 -15.69 -11.67 -10.71
C TYR A 827 -14.68 -11.59 -11.87
N ILE A 828 -13.37 -11.77 -11.66
CA ILE A 828 -12.36 -11.62 -12.75
C ILE A 828 -11.87 -12.96 -13.36
N VAL A 829 -12.17 -14.12 -12.76
CA VAL A 829 -11.61 -15.43 -13.19
C VAL A 829 -12.56 -16.24 -14.10
N SER A 830 -13.82 -15.83 -14.24
CA SER A 830 -14.86 -16.66 -14.88
C SER A 830 -14.95 -16.58 -16.41
N PHE A 831 -14.18 -15.70 -17.07
CA PHE A 831 -14.28 -15.45 -18.52
C PHE A 831 -13.28 -16.21 -19.41
N LEU A 832 -12.42 -17.06 -18.85
CA LEU A 832 -11.31 -17.71 -19.58
C LEU A 832 -11.27 -19.27 -19.49
N LEU A 833 -12.35 -19.93 -19.02
CA LEU A 833 -12.33 -21.38 -18.74
C LEU A 833 -13.58 -22.15 -19.19
N LEU A 834 -14.09 -21.89 -20.40
CA LEU A 834 -15.09 -22.74 -21.05
C LEU A 834 -14.67 -23.08 -22.49
N ASP A 835 -14.30 -24.34 -22.73
CA ASP A 835 -14.23 -24.92 -24.08
C ASP A 835 -15.66 -25.10 -24.63
N PRO A 836 -15.96 -24.75 -25.89
CA PRO A 836 -17.26 -25.01 -26.50
C PRO A 836 -17.40 -26.49 -26.93
N PRO A 837 -18.57 -27.12 -26.74
CA PRO A 837 -18.82 -28.48 -27.23
C PRO A 837 -19.06 -28.49 -28.75
N SER A 838 -18.40 -29.42 -29.44
CA SER A 838 -18.63 -29.71 -30.85
C SER A 838 -19.96 -30.46 -31.07
N THR A 839 -20.91 -29.88 -31.83
CA THR A 839 -21.59 -30.45 -33.03
C THR A 839 -22.88 -29.71 -33.41
N LEU A 840 -22.91 -29.15 -34.62
CA LEU A 840 -24.04 -29.01 -35.56
C LEU A 840 -25.49 -28.80 -35.03
N ALA A 841 -25.97 -27.55 -35.09
CA ALA A 841 -27.36 -27.19 -35.44
C ALA A 841 -27.42 -25.75 -35.99
N ARG A 842 -28.44 -25.41 -36.80
CA ARG A 842 -28.59 -24.12 -37.53
C ARG A 842 -29.08 -22.97 -36.62
N PRO A 843 -28.84 -21.70 -36.98
CA PRO A 843 -29.20 -20.54 -36.16
C PRO A 843 -30.64 -20.06 -36.39
N GLY A 844 -31.34 -19.74 -35.29
CA GLY A 844 -32.71 -19.19 -35.27
C GLY A 844 -33.44 -19.56 -33.98
N HIS A 845 -34.22 -18.63 -33.42
CA HIS A 845 -35.02 -18.77 -32.19
C HIS A 845 -34.25 -19.07 -30.88
N TRP A 846 -33.60 -18.05 -30.32
CA TRP A 846 -33.29 -17.96 -28.87
C TRP A 846 -33.46 -16.55 -28.28
N PHE A 847 -33.99 -15.57 -29.03
CA PHE A 847 -34.06 -14.17 -28.61
C PHE A 847 -35.42 -13.72 -28.03
N ASP A 848 -36.50 -14.50 -28.19
CA ASP A 848 -37.88 -14.05 -27.90
C ASP A 848 -38.46 -14.52 -26.55
N LEU A 849 -37.62 -14.88 -25.57
CA LEU A 849 -38.08 -15.53 -24.33
C LEU A 849 -37.62 -14.87 -23.01
N VAL A 850 -37.18 -13.61 -23.05
CA VAL A 850 -36.73 -12.87 -21.84
C VAL A 850 -37.38 -11.48 -21.67
N PHE A 851 -38.09 -10.94 -22.66
CA PHE A 851 -38.76 -9.64 -22.54
C PHE A 851 -40.21 -9.66 -23.04
N SER A 852 -41.15 -9.78 -22.10
CA SER A 852 -42.48 -9.19 -22.22
C SER A 852 -43.00 -8.84 -20.82
N PRO A 853 -43.46 -7.60 -20.55
CA PRO A 853 -43.83 -7.14 -19.21
C PRO A 853 -45.32 -7.32 -18.92
N GLY A 854 -45.67 -7.63 -17.67
CA GLY A 854 -47.04 -7.47 -17.17
C GLY A 854 -47.41 -8.38 -16.01
N SER A 855 -47.87 -7.75 -14.91
CA SER A 855 -48.63 -8.35 -13.79
C SER A 855 -47.98 -9.54 -13.06
N TRP A 856 -47.57 -9.34 -11.82
CA TRP A 856 -48.20 -9.94 -10.62
C TRP A 856 -47.63 -9.25 -9.37
N TYR A 857 -48.43 -8.39 -8.74
CA TYR A 857 -48.13 -7.79 -7.43
C TYR A 857 -48.47 -8.79 -6.32
N SER A 858 -47.61 -8.94 -5.31
CA SER A 858 -47.97 -8.69 -3.89
C SER A 858 -47.01 -9.34 -2.88
N SER A 859 -46.63 -8.56 -1.87
CA SER A 859 -46.28 -8.98 -0.50
C SER A 859 -45.12 -9.98 -0.29
N SER A 860 -43.90 -9.45 -0.12
CA SER A 860 -43.26 -9.37 1.21
C SER A 860 -41.87 -8.73 1.08
N ASP A 861 -41.83 -7.40 1.05
CA ASP A 861 -40.56 -6.66 1.06
C ASP A 861 -39.89 -6.69 2.43
N SER A 862 -38.58 -6.93 2.41
CA SER A 862 -37.63 -6.40 3.37
C SER A 862 -36.46 -5.85 2.55
N PRO A 863 -36.31 -4.52 2.40
CA PRO A 863 -35.35 -3.96 1.47
C PRO A 863 -33.92 -4.05 2.04
N LEU A 864 -32.99 -4.57 1.23
CA LEU A 864 -31.58 -4.19 1.34
C LEU A 864 -31.41 -2.90 0.55
N GLU A 865 -31.14 -1.82 1.27
CA GLU A 865 -31.13 -0.46 0.77
C GLU A 865 -30.01 -0.20 -0.25
N ARG A 866 -30.27 0.72 -1.18
CA ARG A 866 -29.33 1.07 -2.26
C ARG A 866 -28.39 2.16 -1.74
N ARG A 867 -27.08 2.03 -1.89
CA ARG A 867 -26.18 3.18 -1.68
C ARG A 867 -26.27 4.17 -2.84
N TYR A 868 -27.31 4.99 -2.84
CA TYR A 868 -27.48 6.17 -3.69
C TYR A 868 -27.62 7.47 -2.87
N ASP A 869 -27.72 7.39 -1.55
CA ASP A 869 -28.30 8.44 -0.70
C ASP A 869 -27.27 9.38 -0.02
N SER A 870 -26.07 9.54 -0.59
CA SER A 870 -24.98 10.35 -0.02
C SER A 870 -24.76 11.70 -0.72
N PHE A 871 -25.79 12.24 -1.38
CA PHE A 871 -25.73 13.50 -2.10
C PHE A 871 -26.99 14.32 -1.82
N ASP A 872 -26.82 15.57 -1.40
CA ASP A 872 -27.88 16.56 -1.30
C ASP A 872 -28.22 17.12 -2.70
N VAL A 873 -29.42 17.70 -2.82
CA VAL A 873 -29.93 18.28 -4.06
C VAL A 873 -30.45 19.69 -3.79
N ASN A 874 -29.93 20.68 -4.51
CA ASN A 874 -30.44 22.05 -4.48
C ASN A 874 -31.82 22.14 -5.17
N PRO A 875 -32.67 23.13 -4.85
CA PRO A 875 -33.97 23.34 -5.52
C PRO A 875 -33.89 23.47 -7.05
N ASN A 876 -32.74 23.91 -7.57
CA ASN A 876 -32.44 23.99 -9.00
C ASN A 876 -32.04 22.64 -9.66
N GLY A 877 -32.05 21.54 -8.91
CA GLY A 877 -31.72 20.18 -9.38
C GLY A 877 -30.22 19.85 -9.45
N SER A 878 -29.33 20.76 -9.04
CA SER A 878 -27.89 20.47 -8.94
C SER A 878 -27.56 19.65 -7.68
N THR A 879 -26.64 18.69 -7.81
CA THR A 879 -26.21 17.86 -6.68
C THR A 879 -24.97 18.41 -6.00
N PHE A 880 -24.87 18.21 -4.69
CA PHE A 880 -23.72 18.59 -3.89
C PHE A 880 -23.50 17.60 -2.75
N LEU A 881 -22.42 17.80 -1.98
CA LEU A 881 -22.20 17.08 -0.73
C LEU A 881 -21.47 17.96 0.28
N TRP A 882 -21.65 17.66 1.57
CA TRP A 882 -20.96 18.32 2.67
C TRP A 882 -19.58 17.71 2.91
N LEU A 883 -18.53 18.51 2.82
CA LEU A 883 -17.14 18.11 3.11
C LEU A 883 -16.66 18.74 4.40
N LEU A 884 -16.11 17.94 5.32
CA LEU A 884 -15.48 18.45 6.54
C LEU A 884 -14.40 19.48 6.19
N GLU A 885 -14.58 20.70 6.70
CA GLU A 885 -13.65 21.82 6.58
C GLU A 885 -12.79 21.90 7.84
N ASP A 886 -13.42 22.07 9.00
CA ASP A 886 -12.76 22.17 10.31
C ASP A 886 -13.31 21.15 11.33
N ASP A 887 -12.43 20.65 12.20
CA ASP A 887 -12.71 19.64 13.22
C ASP A 887 -12.17 20.11 14.58
N TYR A 888 -13.07 20.63 15.40
CA TYR A 888 -12.80 21.13 16.75
C TYR A 888 -13.08 20.00 17.74
N SER A 889 -12.07 19.17 18.00
CA SER A 889 -12.19 18.03 18.91
C SER A 889 -10.88 17.70 19.65
N GLY A 890 -11.00 17.06 20.81
CA GLY A 890 -9.88 16.60 21.62
C GLY A 890 -8.98 17.71 22.17
N THR A 891 -7.71 17.37 22.45
CA THR A 891 -6.77 18.25 23.17
C THR A 891 -6.44 19.56 22.48
N SER A 892 -6.67 19.66 21.16
CA SER A 892 -6.43 20.87 20.36
C SER A 892 -7.65 21.78 20.26
N PHE A 893 -8.79 21.48 20.90
CA PHE A 893 -10.02 22.27 20.78
C PHE A 893 -9.77 23.77 21.03
N PHE A 894 -9.14 24.11 22.16
CA PHE A 894 -8.88 25.50 22.55
C PHE A 894 -7.81 26.21 21.70
N ASP A 895 -7.01 25.49 20.90
CA ASP A 895 -6.02 26.13 20.01
C ASP A 895 -6.68 26.96 18.89
N TYR A 896 -7.95 26.68 18.59
CA TYR A 896 -8.72 27.33 17.52
C TYR A 896 -9.60 28.49 18.00
N PHE A 897 -9.61 28.81 19.30
CA PHE A 897 -10.45 29.87 19.87
C PHE A 897 -9.62 30.91 20.63
N GLY A 898 -10.03 32.18 20.53
CA GLY A 898 -9.60 33.26 21.42
C GLY A 898 -10.52 33.34 22.64
N PHE A 899 -9.95 33.56 23.82
CA PHE A 899 -10.69 33.82 25.05
C PHE A 899 -10.97 35.33 25.15
N TYR A 900 -12.25 35.68 25.27
CA TYR A 900 -12.69 37.06 25.50
C TYR A 900 -12.54 37.41 26.97
N ASN A 901 -11.97 38.58 27.27
CA ASN A 901 -11.75 39.08 28.64
C ASN A 901 -12.18 40.55 28.83
N GLY A 902 -13.07 41.04 27.96
CA GLY A 902 -13.68 42.35 28.09
C GLY A 902 -14.90 42.34 29.01
N SER A 903 -15.43 43.52 29.31
CA SER A 903 -16.77 43.67 29.89
C SER A 903 -17.82 43.04 28.96
N ASP A 904 -18.75 42.29 29.53
CA ASP A 904 -19.79 41.61 28.77
C ASP A 904 -20.60 42.61 27.89
N PRO A 905 -20.61 42.46 26.55
CA PRO A 905 -21.29 43.39 25.64
C PRO A 905 -22.78 43.59 25.91
N THR A 906 -23.41 42.61 26.55
CA THR A 906 -24.83 42.60 26.90
C THR A 906 -25.10 43.01 28.35
N HIS A 907 -24.07 43.48 29.07
CA HIS A 907 -24.13 44.07 30.42
C HIS A 907 -24.49 43.08 31.54
N GLY A 908 -24.06 41.82 31.44
CA GLY A 908 -24.21 40.82 32.49
C GLY A 908 -23.36 41.01 33.73
N THR A 909 -23.79 40.33 34.80
CA THR A 909 -23.09 40.22 36.09
C THR A 909 -22.01 39.12 36.06
N VAL A 910 -21.16 39.15 35.04
CA VAL A 910 -20.16 38.12 34.72
C VAL A 910 -18.77 38.74 34.55
N ASN A 911 -17.73 37.99 34.87
CA ASN A 911 -16.33 38.36 34.68
C ASN A 911 -15.67 37.31 33.77
N TYR A 912 -15.41 37.66 32.50
CA TYR A 912 -14.80 36.72 31.56
C TYR A 912 -13.28 36.65 31.72
N LEU A 913 -12.77 35.45 32.00
CA LEU A 913 -11.34 35.23 32.24
C LEU A 913 -10.55 35.02 30.95
N ASN A 914 -9.29 35.45 30.97
CA ASN A 914 -8.34 35.08 29.93
C ASN A 914 -7.98 33.57 30.01
N SER A 915 -7.41 33.02 28.94
CA SER A 915 -7.12 31.59 28.84
C SER A 915 -6.23 31.05 29.97
N SER A 916 -5.20 31.79 30.38
CA SER A 916 -4.29 31.35 31.46
C SER A 916 -5.01 31.26 32.80
N GLU A 917 -5.87 32.22 33.10
CA GLU A 917 -6.68 32.22 34.33
C GLU A 917 -7.74 31.13 34.30
N ALA A 918 -8.47 31.00 33.19
CA ALA A 918 -9.48 29.96 32.98
C ALA A 918 -8.94 28.53 33.15
N PHE A 919 -7.76 28.24 32.57
CA PHE A 919 -7.08 26.95 32.77
C PHE A 919 -6.62 26.77 34.23
N SER A 920 -6.09 27.83 34.86
CA SER A 920 -5.59 27.75 36.25
C SER A 920 -6.70 27.53 37.29
N LYS A 921 -7.89 28.10 37.08
CA LYS A 921 -9.08 27.91 37.91
C LYS A 921 -9.90 26.68 37.54
N GLY A 922 -9.53 25.95 36.48
CA GLY A 922 -10.26 24.78 36.00
C GLY A 922 -11.65 25.08 35.42
N LEU A 923 -11.85 26.29 34.89
CA LEU A 923 -13.08 26.72 34.21
C LEU A 923 -13.13 26.26 32.74
N ALA A 924 -11.98 26.01 32.14
CA ALA A 924 -11.86 25.38 30.82
C ALA A 924 -10.79 24.28 30.89
N TYR A 925 -11.04 23.09 30.33
CA TYR A 925 -10.05 22.01 30.19
C TYR A 925 -10.55 20.90 29.25
N VAL A 926 -9.67 19.94 28.90
CA VAL A 926 -10.00 18.73 28.13
C VAL A 926 -9.71 17.51 28.99
N GLN A 927 -10.64 16.56 29.03
CA GLN A 927 -10.52 15.29 29.77
C GLN A 927 -9.64 14.26 29.02
N GLU A 928 -9.22 13.19 29.70
CA GLU A 928 -8.36 12.14 29.11
C GLU A 928 -9.01 11.37 27.95
N ASP A 929 -10.34 11.33 27.91
CA ASP A 929 -11.14 10.73 26.83
C ASP A 929 -11.34 11.66 25.60
N GLY A 930 -10.93 12.93 25.73
CA GLY A 930 -11.06 13.96 24.69
C GLY A 930 -12.29 14.86 24.81
N VAL A 931 -13.14 14.67 25.83
CA VAL A 931 -14.30 15.55 26.08
C VAL A 931 -13.82 16.92 26.58
N VAL A 932 -14.36 17.98 26.00
CA VAL A 932 -14.03 19.37 26.36
C VAL A 932 -15.03 19.87 27.38
N ILE A 933 -14.52 20.45 28.48
CA ILE A 933 -15.32 21.07 29.54
C ILE A 933 -15.06 22.57 29.55
N MET A 934 -16.15 23.34 29.59
CA MET A 934 -16.15 24.78 29.87
C MET A 934 -17.27 25.09 30.85
N LYS A 935 -17.02 25.88 31.89
CA LYS A 935 -18.00 26.14 32.95
C LYS A 935 -17.80 27.50 33.63
N GLY A 936 -18.87 28.02 34.23
CA GLY A 936 -18.77 29.10 35.22
C GLY A 936 -18.11 28.64 36.53
N ASP A 937 -17.65 29.58 37.35
CA ASP A 937 -17.18 29.26 38.70
C ASP A 937 -18.33 28.72 39.55
N ASN A 938 -18.20 27.47 40.00
CA ASN A 938 -19.16 26.77 40.85
C ASN A 938 -18.55 26.38 42.21
N THR A 939 -17.56 27.16 42.67
CA THR A 939 -16.80 26.91 43.90
C THR A 939 -16.72 28.12 44.83
N THR A 940 -16.68 29.35 44.31
CA THR A 940 -16.55 30.56 45.15
C THR A 940 -17.91 31.10 45.61
N TRP A 941 -18.04 31.34 46.92
CA TRP A 941 -19.05 32.26 47.43
C TRP A 941 -18.62 33.69 47.11
N LEU A 942 -19.54 34.52 46.62
CA LEU A 942 -19.26 35.92 46.24
C LEU A 942 -19.94 36.88 47.22
N ASP A 943 -19.39 38.09 47.36
CA ASP A 943 -20.03 39.20 48.06
C ASP A 943 -21.07 39.89 47.15
N ASP A 944 -22.01 40.63 47.75
CA ASP A 944 -23.06 41.33 47.01
C ASP A 944 -22.48 42.36 46.01
N GLY A 945 -22.95 42.29 44.75
CA GLY A 945 -22.44 43.12 43.65
C GLY A 945 -21.12 42.67 43.01
N VAL A 946 -20.56 41.52 43.38
CA VAL A 946 -19.37 40.94 42.72
C VAL A 946 -19.78 40.02 41.56
N ASN A 947 -19.22 40.27 40.37
CA ASN A 947 -19.46 39.45 39.18
C ASN A 947 -18.85 38.04 39.32
N ARG A 948 -19.53 37.02 38.78
CA ARG A 948 -19.05 35.63 38.80
C ARG A 948 -18.12 35.35 37.62
N ASP A 949 -17.03 34.63 37.90
CA ASP A 949 -16.05 34.24 36.88
C ASP A 949 -16.65 33.23 35.89
N SER A 950 -16.41 33.45 34.60
CA SER A 950 -16.84 32.57 33.51
C SER A 950 -15.87 32.63 32.32
N VAL A 951 -16.17 31.89 31.26
CA VAL A 951 -15.41 31.84 30.01
C VAL A 951 -16.31 32.13 28.82
N ARG A 952 -15.83 33.02 27.94
CA ARG A 952 -16.39 33.25 26.61
C ARG A 952 -15.28 33.04 25.58
N ILE A 953 -15.52 32.18 24.59
CA ILE A 953 -14.55 31.86 23.56
C ILE A 953 -15.13 32.12 22.16
N SER A 954 -14.29 32.58 21.23
CA SER A 954 -14.68 32.89 19.84
C SER A 954 -13.66 32.30 18.86
N SER A 955 -14.13 31.64 17.79
CA SER A 955 -13.26 30.94 16.84
C SER A 955 -12.41 31.93 16.03
N TYR A 956 -11.15 31.57 15.76
CA TYR A 956 -10.32 32.35 14.83
C TYR A 956 -10.77 32.22 13.37
N ALA A 957 -11.42 31.11 13.02
CA ALA A 957 -12.05 30.93 11.71
C ALA A 957 -13.37 31.71 11.63
N GLN A 958 -13.66 32.25 10.44
CA GLN A 958 -14.88 32.96 10.11
C GLN A 958 -15.54 32.29 8.89
N TYR A 959 -16.86 32.16 8.92
CA TYR A 959 -17.64 31.43 7.93
C TYR A 959 -18.72 32.29 7.28
N ASN A 960 -19.07 32.00 6.03
CA ASN A 960 -20.14 32.68 5.27
C ASN A 960 -21.24 31.73 4.78
N THR A 961 -21.01 30.43 4.87
CA THR A 961 -21.95 29.31 4.67
C THR A 961 -21.34 28.08 5.35
N GLY A 962 -22.14 27.07 5.66
CA GLY A 962 -21.64 25.83 6.24
C GLY A 962 -22.72 24.96 6.86
N LEU A 963 -22.35 23.73 7.21
CA LEU A 963 -23.10 22.84 8.07
C LEU A 963 -22.29 22.63 9.35
N PHE A 964 -22.77 23.20 10.44
CA PHE A 964 -22.11 23.24 11.75
C PHE A 964 -22.76 22.19 12.63
N ILE A 965 -22.02 21.14 13.01
CA ILE A 965 -22.52 20.02 13.80
C ILE A 965 -21.81 20.02 15.15
N LEU A 966 -22.56 20.30 16.21
CA LEU A 966 -22.11 20.29 17.61
C LEU A 966 -22.68 19.06 18.33
N ASP A 967 -21.80 18.24 18.91
CA ASP A 967 -22.15 17.07 19.71
C ASP A 967 -21.86 17.34 21.19
N LEU A 968 -22.92 17.34 22.02
CA LEU A 968 -22.90 17.66 23.45
C LEU A 968 -23.39 16.49 24.30
N ASN A 969 -22.72 16.21 25.41
CA ASN A 969 -23.29 15.40 26.49
C ASN A 969 -24.18 16.24 27.42
N GLN A 970 -23.87 17.53 27.56
CA GLN A 970 -24.54 18.47 28.45
C GLN A 970 -24.34 19.89 27.93
N ALA A 971 -25.38 20.72 28.07
CA ALA A 971 -25.34 22.17 27.92
C ALA A 971 -25.54 22.82 29.31
N PRO A 972 -25.04 24.04 29.57
CA PRO A 972 -25.28 24.71 30.85
C PRO A 972 -26.77 25.03 31.02
N TRP A 973 -27.26 25.05 32.27
CA TRP A 973 -28.60 25.55 32.62
C TRP A 973 -28.69 25.83 34.13
N GLY A 974 -29.68 26.62 34.55
CA GLY A 974 -29.95 26.90 35.96
C GLY A 974 -30.40 28.33 36.21
N CYS A 975 -31.17 28.57 37.28
CA CYS A 975 -31.65 29.89 37.71
C CYS A 975 -30.55 30.96 37.80
N GLY A 976 -30.43 31.81 36.77
CA GLY A 976 -29.43 32.88 36.69
C GLY A 976 -28.28 32.59 35.73
N VAL A 977 -28.34 31.49 34.99
CA VAL A 977 -27.46 31.13 33.87
C VAL A 977 -28.18 31.46 32.55
N TRP A 978 -27.43 31.94 31.57
CA TRP A 978 -27.85 32.16 30.18
C TRP A 978 -26.73 31.66 29.26
N PRO A 979 -26.74 30.38 28.88
CA PRO A 979 -25.75 29.83 27.97
C PRO A 979 -26.14 30.15 26.54
N ALA A 980 -25.13 30.44 25.73
CA ALA A 980 -25.29 30.56 24.29
C ALA A 980 -24.20 29.78 23.55
N PHE A 981 -24.62 28.91 22.62
CA PHE A 981 -23.80 28.46 21.51
C PHE A 981 -24.38 29.07 20.23
N TRP A 982 -23.60 29.95 19.62
CA TRP A 982 -24.10 30.87 18.62
C TRP A 982 -22.99 31.29 17.65
N THR A 983 -23.35 32.09 16.64
CA THR A 983 -22.39 32.62 15.68
C THR A 983 -22.61 34.10 15.42
N LEU A 984 -21.51 34.88 15.42
CA LEU A 984 -21.52 36.35 15.29
C LEU A 984 -20.72 36.81 14.08
N GLY A 985 -21.36 37.57 13.19
CA GLY A 985 -20.69 38.23 12.07
C GLY A 985 -19.72 39.33 12.48
N SER A 986 -18.67 39.53 11.68
CA SER A 986 -17.61 40.49 12.01
C SER A 986 -17.97 41.93 11.61
N GLY A 987 -18.19 42.82 12.58
CA GLY A 987 -18.41 44.24 12.29
C GLY A 987 -19.19 44.96 13.39
N THR A 988 -20.00 45.94 12.98
CA THR A 988 -20.95 46.62 13.85
C THR A 988 -22.22 45.78 13.95
N TRP A 989 -22.45 45.20 15.13
CA TRP A 989 -23.70 44.53 15.46
C TRP A 989 -24.91 45.49 15.35
N PRO A 990 -26.10 45.06 14.87
CA PRO A 990 -26.45 43.73 14.37
C PRO A 990 -26.31 43.56 12.83
N TYR A 991 -25.71 44.53 12.14
CA TYR A 991 -25.74 44.61 10.66
C TYR A 991 -25.03 43.48 9.90
N THR A 992 -24.20 42.69 10.57
CA THR A 992 -23.50 41.53 9.99
C THR A 992 -24.05 40.19 10.45
N GLY A 993 -25.16 40.20 11.20
CA GLY A 993 -25.90 39.00 11.61
C GLY A 993 -25.37 38.32 12.88
N GLU A 994 -26.31 37.73 13.61
CA GLU A 994 -26.11 36.85 14.76
C GLU A 994 -27.14 35.71 14.69
N VAL A 995 -26.68 34.49 14.97
CA VAL A 995 -27.49 33.26 14.91
C VAL A 995 -27.27 32.45 16.17
N ASP A 996 -28.30 32.34 16.98
CA ASP A 996 -28.32 31.58 18.22
C ASP A 996 -28.83 30.17 17.94
N ILE A 997 -27.94 29.18 18.08
CA ILE A 997 -28.20 27.79 17.71
C ILE A 997 -28.69 27.02 18.96
N ILE A 998 -28.06 27.30 20.10
CA ILE A 998 -28.54 26.89 21.41
C ILE A 998 -28.57 28.14 22.29
N GLU A 999 -29.76 28.54 22.69
CA GLU A 999 -29.99 29.58 23.67
C GLU A 999 -31.04 29.11 24.70
N GLY A 1000 -30.76 29.37 25.97
CA GLY A 1000 -31.74 29.27 27.03
C GLY A 1000 -31.43 30.26 28.14
N VAL A 1001 -32.41 30.56 28.97
CA VAL A 1001 -32.22 31.44 30.13
C VAL A 1001 -32.86 30.79 31.35
N HIS A 1002 -32.18 30.86 32.49
CA HIS A 1002 -32.64 30.29 33.76
C HIS A 1002 -32.91 28.78 33.68
N ASP A 1003 -34.01 28.32 34.27
CA ASP A 1003 -34.49 26.93 34.24
C ASP A 1003 -35.38 26.64 33.01
N ASN A 1004 -35.10 27.25 31.85
CA ASN A 1004 -35.76 26.88 30.61
C ASN A 1004 -35.60 25.36 30.36
N GLU A 1005 -36.66 24.70 29.92
CA GLU A 1005 -36.67 23.27 29.56
C GLU A 1005 -36.64 23.07 28.03
N HIS A 1006 -36.58 24.15 27.27
CA HIS A 1006 -36.74 24.18 25.81
C HIS A 1006 -35.66 25.06 25.21
N ASN A 1007 -35.00 24.58 24.14
CA ASN A 1007 -34.05 25.37 23.39
C ASN A 1007 -34.76 26.50 22.61
N GLN A 1008 -34.14 27.67 22.55
CA GLN A 1008 -34.51 28.74 21.64
C GLN A 1008 -33.47 28.85 20.52
N VAL A 1009 -33.95 29.02 19.29
CA VAL A 1009 -33.14 29.40 18.13
C VAL A 1009 -33.57 30.82 17.74
N ALA A 1010 -32.63 31.75 17.67
CA ALA A 1010 -32.90 33.15 17.37
C ALA A 1010 -31.98 33.69 16.27
N TRP A 1011 -32.44 34.76 15.62
CA TRP A 1011 -31.69 35.52 14.63
C TRP A 1011 -31.80 37.01 14.91
N HIS A 1012 -30.65 37.67 14.89
CA HIS A 1012 -30.52 39.11 15.09
C HIS A 1012 -29.80 39.72 13.89
N THR A 1013 -30.42 40.71 13.24
CA THR A 1013 -29.93 41.32 11.99
C THR A 1013 -30.15 42.83 11.99
N GLY A 1014 -29.75 43.51 10.92
CA GLY A 1014 -30.19 44.88 10.65
C GLY A 1014 -31.63 44.97 10.11
N PRO A 1015 -32.18 46.18 9.95
CA PRO A 1015 -33.56 46.37 9.46
C PRO A 1015 -33.82 45.72 8.10
N GLY A 1016 -34.94 45.02 7.96
CA GLY A 1016 -35.43 44.49 6.68
C GLY A 1016 -35.41 42.97 6.51
N CYS A 1017 -35.11 42.21 7.57
CA CYS A 1017 -35.13 40.75 7.61
C CYS A 1017 -36.32 40.27 8.47
N TYR A 1018 -37.20 39.43 7.92
CA TYR A 1018 -38.37 38.92 8.63
C TYR A 1018 -38.47 37.39 8.61
N LEU A 1019 -38.87 36.81 9.74
CA LEU A 1019 -39.14 35.38 9.89
C LEU A 1019 -40.53 35.03 9.32
N ASN A 1020 -40.59 34.14 8.34
CA ASN A 1020 -41.84 33.67 7.77
C ASN A 1020 -42.50 32.59 8.67
N PRO A 1021 -43.65 32.86 9.33
CA PRO A 1021 -44.28 31.92 10.26
C PRO A 1021 -44.96 30.72 9.57
N ASN A 1022 -45.04 30.72 8.23
CA ASN A 1022 -45.59 29.62 7.44
C ASN A 1022 -44.50 28.69 6.86
N ALA A 1023 -43.21 28.95 7.15
CA ALA A 1023 -42.12 28.09 6.72
C ALA A 1023 -42.17 26.70 7.40
N SER A 1024 -41.52 25.71 6.78
CA SER A 1024 -41.57 24.32 7.23
C SER A 1024 -40.59 24.04 8.37
N PHE A 1025 -41.01 24.28 9.62
CA PHE A 1025 -40.27 23.93 10.83
C PHE A 1025 -41.21 23.31 11.91
N THR A 1026 -40.65 22.72 12.97
CA THR A 1026 -41.43 22.02 14.01
C THR A 1026 -41.58 22.77 15.35
N GLY A 1027 -40.76 23.78 15.61
CA GLY A 1027 -40.88 24.65 16.77
C GLY A 1027 -42.02 25.68 16.67
N THR A 1028 -42.16 26.51 17.71
CA THR A 1028 -43.16 27.58 17.78
C THR A 1028 -42.48 28.95 17.78
N VAL A 1029 -42.96 29.88 16.95
CA VAL A 1029 -42.46 31.26 16.90
C VAL A 1029 -42.64 31.94 18.26
N VAL A 1030 -41.58 32.59 18.76
CA VAL A 1030 -41.57 33.34 20.01
C VAL A 1030 -42.60 34.47 19.95
N GLN A 1031 -43.34 34.69 21.04
CA GLN A 1031 -44.40 35.70 21.10
C GLN A 1031 -44.08 36.81 22.10
N THR A 1032 -44.21 38.05 21.65
CA THR A 1032 -44.13 39.24 22.51
C THR A 1032 -45.55 39.79 22.69
N SER A 1033 -46.02 39.90 23.94
CA SER A 1033 -47.37 40.36 24.28
C SER A 1033 -48.53 39.61 23.57
N GLY A 1034 -48.32 38.32 23.25
CA GLY A 1034 -49.30 37.47 22.57
C GLY A 1034 -49.36 37.62 21.04
N VAL A 1035 -48.38 38.31 20.43
CA VAL A 1035 -48.20 38.43 18.98
C VAL A 1035 -46.89 37.76 18.58
N ASN A 1036 -46.88 37.00 17.48
CA ASN A 1036 -45.67 36.38 16.94
C ASN A 1036 -44.63 37.46 16.63
N ASN A 1037 -43.43 37.33 17.20
CA ASN A 1037 -42.33 38.25 16.95
C ASN A 1037 -41.51 37.77 15.74
N THR A 1038 -41.83 38.34 14.57
CA THR A 1038 -41.24 37.96 13.28
C THR A 1038 -40.21 38.95 12.74
N ASP A 1039 -39.97 40.08 13.42
CA ASP A 1039 -38.98 41.08 13.01
C ASP A 1039 -37.62 40.72 13.61
N CYS A 1040 -36.61 40.52 12.76
CA CYS A 1040 -35.28 40.08 13.19
C CYS A 1040 -34.33 41.24 13.54
N ASP A 1041 -34.76 42.50 13.38
CA ASP A 1041 -33.92 43.68 13.63
C ASP A 1041 -33.55 43.81 15.12
N GLY A 1042 -32.26 43.65 15.44
CA GLY A 1042 -31.74 43.76 16.82
C GLY A 1042 -31.86 45.16 17.43
N ASN A 1043 -32.13 46.19 16.60
CA ASN A 1043 -32.30 47.57 17.07
C ASN A 1043 -33.71 47.88 17.61
N VAL A 1044 -34.69 46.99 17.39
CA VAL A 1044 -36.08 47.16 17.83
C VAL A 1044 -36.48 46.13 18.90
N ASN A 1045 -37.71 46.23 19.41
CA ASN A 1045 -38.33 45.27 20.35
C ASN A 1045 -37.50 44.89 21.60
N SER A 1046 -36.57 45.76 22.02
CA SER A 1046 -35.60 45.51 23.12
C SER A 1046 -34.58 44.41 22.82
N ASN A 1047 -34.12 44.29 21.57
CA ASN A 1047 -33.24 43.23 21.09
C ASN A 1047 -33.81 41.82 21.30
N SER A 1048 -35.09 41.61 21.01
CA SER A 1048 -35.71 40.29 21.10
C SER A 1048 -35.45 39.39 19.88
N GLY A 1049 -34.82 39.92 18.82
CA GLY A 1049 -34.60 39.23 17.54
C GLY A 1049 -35.87 38.66 16.93
N CYS A 1050 -35.74 37.71 16.01
CA CYS A 1050 -36.83 36.82 15.63
C CYS A 1050 -36.45 35.39 16.03
N GLY A 1051 -37.36 34.64 16.66
CA GLY A 1051 -36.99 33.38 17.31
C GLY A 1051 -38.05 32.28 17.24
N ILE A 1052 -37.58 31.04 17.35
CA ILE A 1052 -38.39 29.83 17.38
C ILE A 1052 -37.95 28.99 18.59
N THR A 1053 -38.90 28.71 19.49
CA THR A 1053 -38.71 27.80 20.64
C THR A 1053 -38.98 26.36 20.21
N GLU A 1054 -38.11 25.43 20.58
CA GLU A 1054 -38.28 24.00 20.29
C GLU A 1054 -39.41 23.38 21.15
N TRP A 1055 -40.32 22.62 20.55
CA TRP A 1055 -41.44 21.99 21.27
C TRP A 1055 -41.00 20.88 22.25
N SER A 1056 -39.81 20.32 22.04
CA SER A 1056 -39.29 19.18 22.80
C SER A 1056 -38.60 19.63 24.08
N ARG A 1057 -38.99 19.06 25.22
CA ARG A 1057 -38.25 19.22 26.50
C ARG A 1057 -36.90 18.53 26.50
N ALA A 1058 -36.69 17.58 25.58
CA ALA A 1058 -35.42 16.86 25.42
C ALA A 1058 -34.41 17.64 24.56
N SER A 1059 -34.60 18.95 24.39
CA SER A 1059 -33.72 19.85 23.66
C SER A 1059 -32.74 20.60 24.56
N TYR A 1060 -33.14 20.94 25.78
CA TYR A 1060 -32.33 21.78 26.67
C TYR A 1060 -32.64 21.48 28.15
N GLY A 1061 -31.75 21.89 29.05
CA GLY A 1061 -31.94 21.73 30.49
C GLY A 1061 -31.81 20.28 31.00
N PRO A 1062 -32.39 19.94 32.17
CA PRO A 1062 -32.15 18.66 32.86
C PRO A 1062 -32.55 17.43 32.05
N TYR A 1063 -33.54 17.54 31.17
CA TYR A 1063 -34.00 16.44 30.33
C TYR A 1063 -33.06 16.15 29.17
N PHE A 1064 -32.33 17.16 28.67
CA PHE A 1064 -31.28 16.98 27.66
C PHE A 1064 -30.08 16.23 28.26
N ASP A 1065 -29.65 16.59 29.47
CA ASP A 1065 -28.53 15.94 30.14
C ASP A 1065 -28.85 14.49 30.54
N ALA A 1066 -30.07 14.24 31.05
CA ALA A 1066 -30.48 12.92 31.54
C ALA A 1066 -30.49 11.81 30.47
N GLN A 1067 -30.55 12.18 29.19
CA GLN A 1067 -30.46 11.25 28.05
C GLN A 1067 -29.05 11.14 27.44
N GLY A 1068 -28.05 11.81 28.02
CA GLY A 1068 -26.68 11.90 27.48
C GLY A 1068 -26.55 12.91 26.34
N GLY A 1069 -27.34 13.99 26.39
CA GLY A 1069 -27.34 15.09 25.43
C GLY A 1069 -27.80 14.69 24.03
N GLY A 1070 -27.10 15.20 23.02
CA GLY A 1070 -27.51 15.11 21.63
C GLY A 1070 -26.63 15.91 20.68
N ILE A 1071 -27.12 16.08 19.45
CA ILE A 1071 -26.48 16.85 18.39
C ILE A 1071 -27.35 18.01 17.96
N PHE A 1072 -26.76 19.19 17.87
CA PHE A 1072 -27.31 20.36 17.21
C PHE A 1072 -26.60 20.56 15.87
N ALA A 1073 -27.36 20.71 14.79
CA ALA A 1073 -26.82 20.92 13.46
C ALA A 1073 -27.46 22.14 12.79
N MET A 1074 -26.67 23.19 12.57
CA MET A 1074 -27.08 24.37 11.79
C MET A 1074 -26.61 24.23 10.34
N LYS A 1075 -27.55 24.22 9.39
CA LYS A 1075 -27.29 24.34 7.94
C LYS A 1075 -27.50 25.78 7.52
N TRP A 1076 -26.46 26.44 7.02
CA TRP A 1076 -26.51 27.78 6.42
C TRP A 1076 -26.00 27.72 4.98
N ASP A 1077 -26.89 27.94 4.03
CA ASP A 1077 -26.59 27.99 2.59
C ASP A 1077 -27.56 28.92 1.85
N GLU A 1078 -27.51 28.95 0.52
CA GLU A 1078 -28.37 29.81 -0.31
C GLU A 1078 -29.88 29.50 -0.19
N ASN A 1079 -30.26 28.45 0.56
CA ASN A 1079 -31.63 28.04 0.78
C ASN A 1079 -32.17 28.45 2.17
N GLY A 1080 -31.46 29.29 2.92
CA GLY A 1080 -31.83 29.71 4.27
C GLY A 1080 -30.94 29.14 5.37
N ILE A 1081 -31.26 29.51 6.61
CA ILE A 1081 -30.60 29.00 7.83
C ILE A 1081 -31.58 28.05 8.53
N SER A 1082 -31.22 26.77 8.67
CA SER A 1082 -32.06 25.74 9.29
C SER A 1082 -31.31 25.06 10.43
N VAL A 1083 -31.94 24.94 11.60
CA VAL A 1083 -31.38 24.27 12.79
C VAL A 1083 -32.13 22.98 13.07
N TYR A 1084 -31.36 21.90 13.25
CA TYR A 1084 -31.82 20.57 13.62
C TYR A 1084 -31.32 20.22 15.02
N SER A 1085 -32.16 19.51 15.78
CA SER A 1085 -31.88 18.99 17.12
C SER A 1085 -32.16 17.49 17.14
N PHE A 1086 -31.17 16.69 17.55
CA PHE A 1086 -31.29 15.25 17.67
C PHE A 1086 -30.88 14.80 19.07
N TYR A 1087 -31.82 14.25 19.84
CA TYR A 1087 -31.48 13.56 21.09
C TYR A 1087 -30.58 12.35 20.80
N ARG A 1088 -29.71 11.98 21.76
CA ARG A 1088 -28.62 10.99 21.61
C ARG A 1088 -28.99 9.70 20.87
N ALA A 1089 -30.21 9.18 21.04
CA ALA A 1089 -30.66 7.92 20.44
C ALA A 1089 -31.28 8.05 19.02
N ALA A 1090 -31.49 9.27 18.52
CA ALA A 1090 -32.05 9.57 17.21
C ALA A 1090 -31.06 10.27 16.26
N ILE A 1091 -29.76 10.28 16.59
CA ILE A 1091 -28.70 10.80 15.73
C ILE A 1091 -28.72 10.04 14.38
N PRO A 1092 -28.81 10.75 13.24
CA PRO A 1092 -28.70 10.14 11.92
C PRO A 1092 -27.33 9.50 11.68
N GLY A 1093 -27.30 8.25 11.22
CA GLY A 1093 -26.06 7.46 11.07
C GLY A 1093 -25.07 7.99 10.03
N ASP A 1094 -25.50 8.88 9.13
CA ASP A 1094 -24.64 9.59 8.17
C ASP A 1094 -23.76 10.67 8.85
N ILE A 1095 -24.18 11.18 10.03
CA ILE A 1095 -23.34 12.03 10.88
C ILE A 1095 -22.20 11.21 11.49
N ASP A 1096 -22.51 10.01 12.02
CA ASP A 1096 -21.52 9.07 12.58
C ASP A 1096 -20.53 8.56 11.51
N ASP A 1097 -21.01 8.27 10.30
CA ASP A 1097 -20.18 7.87 9.15
C ASP A 1097 -19.30 9.03 8.61
N GLY A 1098 -19.54 10.27 9.05
CA GLY A 1098 -18.77 11.46 8.69
C GLY A 1098 -19.05 12.00 7.29
N SER A 1099 -20.25 11.74 6.74
CA SER A 1099 -20.73 12.25 5.45
C SER A 1099 -22.20 12.68 5.56
N PRO A 1100 -22.49 13.77 6.30
CA PRO A 1100 -23.86 14.19 6.59
C PRO A 1100 -24.63 14.59 5.33
N ASN A 1101 -25.92 14.24 5.29
CA ASN A 1101 -26.88 14.57 4.24
C ASN A 1101 -28.19 15.12 4.86
N PRO A 1102 -28.26 16.43 5.15
CA PRO A 1102 -29.44 17.08 5.73
C PRO A 1102 -30.75 16.86 4.97
N SER A 1103 -30.70 16.64 3.65
CA SER A 1103 -31.90 16.32 2.86
C SER A 1103 -32.67 15.09 3.36
N ASN A 1104 -32.00 14.17 4.08
CA ASN A 1104 -32.60 12.95 4.63
C ASN A 1104 -33.03 13.07 6.10
N TRP A 1105 -32.72 14.18 6.79
CA TRP A 1105 -33.00 14.34 8.23
C TRP A 1105 -34.43 14.74 8.56
N GLY A 1106 -35.21 15.17 7.55
CA GLY A 1106 -36.60 15.59 7.72
C GLY A 1106 -36.74 17.10 7.96
N VAL A 1107 -37.79 17.48 8.70
CA VAL A 1107 -38.16 18.88 8.94
C VAL A 1107 -37.30 19.45 10.08
N PRO A 1108 -36.64 20.62 9.91
CA PRO A 1108 -35.86 21.25 10.97
C PRO A 1108 -36.72 21.70 12.17
N VAL A 1109 -36.06 21.99 13.29
CA VAL A 1109 -36.69 22.57 14.49
C VAL A 1109 -37.06 24.03 14.23
N ALA A 1110 -36.12 24.78 13.65
CA ALA A 1110 -36.26 26.18 13.33
C ALA A 1110 -35.67 26.42 11.92
N SER A 1111 -36.29 27.30 11.13
CA SER A 1111 -35.75 27.67 9.82
C SER A 1111 -36.12 29.10 9.45
N LEU A 1112 -35.12 29.89 9.06
CA LEU A 1112 -35.25 31.20 8.44
C LEU A 1112 -35.26 31.02 6.91
N ASP A 1113 -36.37 31.38 6.27
CA ASP A 1113 -36.60 31.21 4.84
C ASP A 1113 -36.01 32.41 4.04
N PRO A 1114 -35.31 32.18 2.92
CA PRO A 1114 -34.65 33.23 2.16
C PRO A 1114 -35.59 34.23 1.46
N ALA A 1115 -36.90 33.97 1.39
CA ALA A 1115 -37.84 34.85 0.68
C ALA A 1115 -38.06 36.20 1.36
N ASP A 1116 -38.09 36.23 2.70
CA ASP A 1116 -38.34 37.41 3.53
C ASP A 1116 -37.09 37.88 4.30
N CYS A 1117 -35.96 37.16 4.16
CA CYS A 1117 -34.64 37.53 4.68
C CYS A 1117 -33.50 36.78 3.95
N ASP A 1118 -32.72 37.44 3.09
CA ASP A 1118 -31.62 36.78 2.36
C ASP A 1118 -30.43 36.44 3.30
N PRO A 1119 -30.14 35.15 3.54
CA PRO A 1119 -29.10 34.72 4.47
C PRO A 1119 -27.67 35.03 4.01
N LEU A 1120 -27.47 35.50 2.77
CA LEU A 1120 -26.16 35.89 2.22
C LEU A 1120 -25.93 37.41 2.23
N GLU A 1121 -26.98 38.21 2.47
CA GLU A 1121 -26.87 39.66 2.64
C GLU A 1121 -26.74 40.04 4.12
N PHE A 1122 -27.60 39.46 4.98
CA PHE A 1122 -27.70 39.86 6.40
C PHE A 1122 -26.68 39.20 7.34
N PHE A 1123 -26.01 38.11 6.91
CA PHE A 1123 -25.11 37.32 7.76
C PHE A 1123 -23.72 37.21 7.07
N VAL A 1124 -22.66 37.73 7.69
CA VAL A 1124 -21.33 37.85 7.05
C VAL A 1124 -20.18 37.63 8.03
N ASN A 1125 -19.24 36.76 7.66
CA ASN A 1125 -18.01 36.43 8.38
C ASN A 1125 -18.24 36.01 9.85
N HIS A 1126 -19.10 35.02 10.04
CA HIS A 1126 -19.50 34.52 11.35
C HIS A 1126 -18.38 33.75 12.05
N SER A 1127 -18.00 34.21 13.25
CA SER A 1127 -17.21 33.44 14.22
C SER A 1127 -18.14 32.61 15.10
N ILE A 1128 -17.69 31.41 15.49
CA ILE A 1128 -18.41 30.53 16.42
C ILE A 1128 -18.10 30.95 17.84
N ILE A 1129 -19.13 31.12 18.68
CA ILE A 1129 -19.00 31.59 20.06
C ILE A 1129 -19.65 30.60 21.03
N PHE A 1130 -18.96 30.35 22.14
CA PHE A 1130 -19.54 29.79 23.36
C PHE A 1130 -19.40 30.81 24.49
N GLY A 1131 -20.44 30.94 25.31
CA GLY A 1131 -20.38 31.73 26.54
C GLY A 1131 -21.52 31.41 27.50
N ASP A 1132 -21.35 31.83 28.74
CA ASP A 1132 -22.40 31.90 29.76
C ASP A 1132 -22.55 33.36 30.21
N TRP A 1133 -23.78 33.85 30.22
CA TRP A 1133 -24.20 35.17 30.67
C TRP A 1133 -25.12 35.01 31.92
N ALA A 1134 -25.31 36.10 32.67
CA ALA A 1134 -26.30 36.24 33.73
C ALA A 1134 -26.82 37.69 33.69
N GLY A 1135 -28.09 37.92 33.31
CA GLY A 1135 -28.60 39.28 33.07
C GLY A 1135 -30.12 39.45 33.07
N ASN A 1136 -30.57 40.58 33.65
CA ASN A 1136 -31.89 41.25 33.66
C ASN A 1136 -33.25 40.52 33.60
N SER A 1137 -33.43 39.40 32.90
CA SER A 1137 -34.73 38.70 32.78
C SER A 1137 -35.17 37.92 34.02
N TYR A 1138 -34.32 37.89 35.06
CA TYR A 1138 -34.55 37.15 36.31
C TYR A 1138 -35.89 37.50 36.98
N ALA A 1139 -36.34 38.76 36.93
CA ALA A 1139 -37.61 39.18 37.53
C ALA A 1139 -38.86 38.51 36.92
N THR A 1140 -38.75 38.01 35.68
CA THR A 1140 -39.82 37.30 34.94
C THR A 1140 -39.61 35.79 34.86
N SER A 1141 -38.54 35.26 35.45
CA SER A 1141 -38.09 33.86 35.30
C SER A 1141 -38.87 32.82 36.11
N GLY A 1142 -39.58 33.23 37.16
CA GLY A 1142 -40.13 32.30 38.16
C GLY A 1142 -39.11 31.72 39.14
N CYS A 1143 -37.81 32.05 39.01
CA CYS A 1143 -36.77 31.58 39.92
C CYS A 1143 -36.89 32.18 41.33
N PRO A 1144 -36.49 31.46 42.41
CA PRO A 1144 -36.71 31.92 43.78
C PRO A 1144 -35.57 32.81 44.29
N GLY A 1145 -35.88 34.00 44.80
CA GLY A 1145 -34.91 34.96 45.38
C GLY A 1145 -34.68 36.18 44.48
N SER A 1146 -33.59 36.93 44.67
CA SER A 1146 -33.10 37.89 43.68
C SER A 1146 -31.97 37.30 42.83
N CYS A 1147 -31.65 37.96 41.70
CA CYS A 1147 -30.53 37.55 40.86
C CYS A 1147 -29.19 37.63 41.64
N SER A 1148 -28.99 38.66 42.47
CA SER A 1148 -27.77 38.82 43.28
C SER A 1148 -27.60 37.68 44.29
N ASP A 1149 -28.67 37.33 45.02
CA ASP A 1149 -28.63 36.20 45.97
C ASP A 1149 -28.22 34.89 45.29
N ARG A 1150 -28.68 34.68 44.04
CA ARG A 1150 -28.34 33.51 43.22
C ARG A 1150 -26.96 33.53 42.62
N LEU A 1151 -26.40 34.71 42.35
CA LEU A 1151 -25.03 34.87 41.89
C LEU A 1151 -24.03 34.63 43.01
N GLN A 1152 -24.38 34.92 44.26
CA GLN A 1152 -23.50 34.69 45.42
C GLN A 1152 -23.26 33.20 45.70
N ASP A 1153 -24.28 32.35 45.58
CA ASP A 1153 -24.20 30.91 45.88
C ASP A 1153 -23.56 30.10 44.72
N PRO A 1154 -22.36 29.49 44.91
CA PRO A 1154 -21.72 28.68 43.89
C PRO A 1154 -22.46 27.38 43.56
N SER A 1155 -23.28 26.85 44.48
CA SER A 1155 -24.00 25.59 44.26
C SER A 1155 -25.06 25.69 43.17
N ASN A 1156 -25.52 26.92 42.89
CA ASN A 1156 -26.46 27.26 41.83
C ASN A 1156 -25.85 27.10 40.42
N PHE A 1157 -24.52 27.09 40.30
CA PHE A 1157 -23.78 26.98 39.04
C PHE A 1157 -23.18 25.58 38.80
N VAL A 1158 -23.57 24.56 39.57
CA VAL A 1158 -23.06 23.19 39.41
C VAL A 1158 -23.37 22.63 38.02
N ASN A 1159 -24.54 22.95 37.46
CA ASN A 1159 -24.96 22.54 36.12
C ASN A 1159 -24.58 23.56 35.04
N ALA A 1160 -23.89 24.66 35.39
CA ALA A 1160 -23.46 25.70 34.46
C ALA A 1160 -22.17 25.28 33.72
N SER A 1161 -22.25 24.18 32.95
CA SER A 1161 -21.10 23.61 32.23
C SER A 1161 -21.46 23.01 30.87
N TRP A 1162 -20.71 23.38 29.84
CA TRP A 1162 -20.67 22.71 28.54
C TRP A 1162 -19.84 21.43 28.66
N SER A 1163 -20.36 20.32 28.13
CA SER A 1163 -19.60 19.08 27.92
C SER A 1163 -19.65 18.68 26.44
N ILE A 1164 -18.60 19.02 25.68
CA ILE A 1164 -18.55 18.88 24.23
C ILE A 1164 -17.75 17.64 23.82
N ASN A 1165 -18.35 16.78 22.99
CA ASN A 1165 -17.66 15.64 22.38
C ASN A 1165 -16.87 16.07 21.13
N SER A 1166 -17.52 16.81 20.22
CA SER A 1166 -16.88 17.44 19.07
C SER A 1166 -17.74 18.56 18.48
N LEU A 1167 -17.10 19.54 17.86
CA LEU A 1167 -17.73 20.49 16.96
C LEU A 1167 -17.08 20.34 15.58
N LYS A 1168 -17.88 20.17 14.52
CA LYS A 1168 -17.39 19.97 13.16
C LYS A 1168 -18.09 20.90 12.19
N VAL A 1169 -17.33 21.58 11.34
CA VAL A 1169 -17.87 22.46 10.30
C VAL A 1169 -17.62 21.81 8.95
N TYR A 1170 -18.68 21.66 8.17
CA TYR A 1170 -18.64 21.12 6.82
C TYR A 1170 -18.98 22.22 5.81
N ARG A 1171 -18.26 22.27 4.70
CA ARG A 1171 -18.53 23.18 3.59
C ARG A 1171 -19.31 22.49 2.48
N LYS A 1172 -20.13 23.27 1.78
CA LYS A 1172 -20.91 22.84 0.64
C LYS A 1172 -20.02 22.68 -0.59
N GLN A 1173 -19.91 21.46 -1.14
CA GLN A 1173 -19.14 21.19 -2.35
C GLN A 1173 -20.05 20.79 -3.52
N MET A 1174 -20.25 21.71 -4.46
CA MET A 1174 -21.00 21.46 -5.69
C MET A 1174 -20.36 20.35 -6.54
N LEU A 1175 -21.17 19.42 -7.03
CA LEU A 1175 -20.75 18.36 -7.96
C LEU A 1175 -21.07 18.79 -9.40
N ASN A 1176 -20.12 19.47 -10.04
CA ASN A 1176 -20.23 19.85 -11.45
C ASN A 1176 -20.07 18.64 -12.40
N GLY A 1177 -21.09 17.78 -12.43
CA GLY A 1177 -21.28 16.80 -13.48
C GLY A 1177 -21.99 17.44 -14.68
N GLN A 1178 -21.33 17.51 -15.84
CA GLN A 1178 -22.05 17.69 -17.10
C GLN A 1178 -22.89 16.43 -17.39
N VAL A 1179 -24.12 16.41 -16.89
CA VAL A 1179 -25.15 15.54 -17.44
C VAL A 1179 -25.44 16.06 -18.84
N SER A 1180 -24.86 15.40 -19.84
CA SER A 1180 -25.34 15.54 -21.22
C SER A 1180 -26.73 14.91 -21.30
N ALA A 1181 -27.74 15.66 -20.88
CA ALA A 1181 -29.14 15.37 -21.15
C ALA A 1181 -29.28 15.16 -22.66
N ALA A 1182 -29.92 14.07 -23.06
CA ALA A 1182 -30.02 13.68 -24.46
C ALA A 1182 -30.98 14.63 -25.21
N VAL A 1183 -30.46 15.77 -25.67
CA VAL A 1183 -31.09 16.55 -26.73
C VAL A 1183 -31.03 15.71 -28.01
N PRO A 1184 -32.15 15.43 -28.68
CA PRO A 1184 -32.17 14.59 -29.87
C PRO A 1184 -31.64 15.38 -31.08
N LEU A 1185 -30.32 15.40 -31.27
CA LEU A 1185 -29.71 15.86 -32.52
C LEU A 1185 -29.36 14.68 -33.43
N SER A 1186 -30.01 14.65 -34.58
CA SER A 1186 -29.80 13.69 -35.67
C SER A 1186 -28.45 13.89 -36.36
N ILE A 1187 -27.42 13.18 -35.89
CA ILE A 1187 -26.10 13.05 -36.55
C ILE A 1187 -25.82 11.54 -36.75
N PRO A 1188 -25.32 11.10 -37.92
CA PRO A 1188 -25.68 9.77 -38.45
C PRO A 1188 -25.06 8.58 -37.74
N ARG A 1189 -25.81 7.47 -37.74
CA ARG A 1189 -25.41 6.15 -37.25
C ARG A 1189 -24.20 5.60 -38.03
N GLY A 1190 -22.99 5.80 -37.52
CA GLY A 1190 -21.82 5.07 -38.04
C GLY A 1190 -20.46 5.67 -37.65
N SER A 1191 -19.93 5.31 -36.48
CA SER A 1191 -18.48 5.37 -36.17
C SER A 1191 -18.11 4.66 -34.85
N LEU A 1192 -18.88 4.84 -33.78
CA LEU A 1192 -18.52 4.30 -32.45
C LEU A 1192 -19.06 2.89 -32.16
N THR A 1193 -20.17 2.49 -32.77
CA THR A 1193 -20.60 1.07 -32.80
C THR A 1193 -19.63 0.21 -33.61
N LEU A 1194 -19.02 0.79 -34.66
CA LEU A 1194 -18.03 0.12 -35.50
C LEU A 1194 -16.78 -0.29 -34.70
N GLY A 1195 -16.27 0.53 -33.76
CA GLY A 1195 -15.06 0.19 -33.01
C GLY A 1195 -15.19 -1.06 -32.13
N LEU A 1196 -16.25 -1.14 -31.31
CA LEU A 1196 -16.44 -2.27 -30.39
C LEU A 1196 -16.95 -3.54 -31.12
N THR A 1197 -17.75 -3.36 -32.19
CA THR A 1197 -18.16 -4.49 -33.03
C THR A 1197 -17.05 -4.95 -33.96
N TYR A 1198 -16.13 -4.11 -34.43
CA TYR A 1198 -14.89 -4.56 -35.08
C TYR A 1198 -13.98 -5.28 -34.11
N LEU A 1199 -13.88 -4.87 -32.84
CA LEU A 1199 -13.05 -5.59 -31.88
C LEU A 1199 -13.58 -7.01 -31.64
N LEU A 1200 -14.91 -7.18 -31.52
CA LEU A 1200 -15.55 -8.48 -31.35
C LEU A 1200 -15.66 -9.28 -32.67
N MET A 1201 -15.84 -8.63 -33.82
CA MET A 1201 -15.81 -9.29 -35.13
C MET A 1201 -14.39 -9.66 -35.56
N LEU A 1202 -13.35 -8.87 -35.28
CA LEU A 1202 -11.96 -9.27 -35.54
C LEU A 1202 -11.57 -10.46 -34.67
N VAL A 1203 -11.97 -10.48 -33.40
CA VAL A 1203 -11.76 -11.65 -32.53
C VAL A 1203 -12.55 -12.87 -33.07
N GLY A 1204 -13.78 -12.70 -33.56
CA GLY A 1204 -14.57 -13.79 -34.16
C GLY A 1204 -14.06 -14.29 -35.53
N ILE A 1205 -13.60 -13.38 -36.39
CA ILE A 1205 -13.06 -13.67 -37.73
C ILE A 1205 -11.68 -14.32 -37.61
N LEU A 1206 -10.82 -13.86 -36.70
CA LEU A 1206 -9.51 -14.49 -36.43
C LEU A 1206 -9.60 -15.83 -35.69
N THR A 1207 -10.75 -16.18 -35.11
CA THR A 1207 -11.05 -17.56 -34.65
C THR A 1207 -11.69 -18.45 -35.72
N SER A 1208 -11.95 -17.92 -36.91
CA SER A 1208 -12.64 -18.61 -38.02
C SER A 1208 -11.75 -18.79 -39.27
N PHE A 1209 -10.44 -18.62 -39.14
CA PHE A 1209 -9.41 -18.85 -40.16
C PHE A 1209 -8.27 -19.72 -39.62
#